data_AF-A0A0B7ALJ9-F1
#
_entry.id   AF-A0A0B7ALJ9-F1
#
_cell.length_a   1.000
_cell.length_b   1.000
_cell.length_c   1.000
_cell.angle_alpha   90.00
_cell.angle_beta   90.00
_cell.angle_gamma   90.00
#
_symmetry.space_group_name_H-M   'P 1'
#
loop_
_entity.id
_entity.type
_entity.pdbx_description
1 polymer ?
#
loop_
_entity_poly.entity_id
_entity_poly.type
_entity_poly.pdbx_seq_one_letter_code
_entity_poly.pdbx_strand_id
1 'polypeptide(L)'
;MDGTVFIFEQESFAFSCFLPGALLPGPIKYISRHDTFVTTSSSWKVEAYRYQVLAVASETGSREETLNIKTGKKVIADWTFNIGEQGLDIAIVEYPDVSTSILILGEHSIFCLSDTGTLRFVNKLEYDPCCILPYASLSEKCINFLVGSHTKSLLVYQDVTLKWMAKMEFVPLQVQVANFKGLRAGIVTLSQSGHLKVMYLGTDPSVFVPPQVESRDINYATLDAEIARLMKHVKSKSANSVITPSLKTEDDLSINVHVSPNLDDISLASEVKLKEEKPVPSVTVRIQMKSRLVLEMVKLEIHCPWPLACNQSDFTLTEINPNMPSETFVAVFQRFSGLPSHMEIQISATYTSAMGGRRVTMTKAQLPARLVLKPVFPVKTAVHKLTIDTNRAAVNLNDIFPDLLGENADGQGAALAFQYVGAGPVVTLLASKTSQRYRLQSDSFESMCLPLQELVARLNSHFKKSDHSDFRITFDGPLPLQEYFELVDTHYNYRCNAHKCKEILAQRASQFRTIQKRLLTRFKDKTPAPLQHLDTLLEGTYRQILALTDAVNENWSAEQMTANNLSSGTSLLNLLLRLWADMTKEEVKVLDSTLSSVVNPSDDQGWEESVDAAITLLLRTVMAKSGKELSVNPSPLTQPEDTSKIKKHIALFCDRIGKGTRLVDGLKDKKEKTVHITTSKTTVETSESMISMEQSDGADILNPKYKFGRKVNKGKVFGLPQQDIQEDDALSSILQVSLHGRGEPSQDLESQHHIESLVPDLDSMSDESTTYFLDESQQ
;
A
#
# COMPACT_ATOMS: atom_id res chain seq x y z
N MET A 1 -34.98 50.05 18.25
CA MET A 1 -33.92 48.99 18.28
C MET A 1 -34.19 47.98 19.40
N ASP A 2 -34.69 48.47 20.52
CA ASP A 2 -35.17 47.78 21.72
C ASP A 2 -36.54 47.09 21.59
N GLY A 3 -37.24 47.18 20.45
CA GLY A 3 -38.56 46.56 20.27
C GLY A 3 -39.77 47.46 20.59
N THR A 4 -39.53 48.76 20.84
CA THR A 4 -40.59 49.76 21.05
C THR A 4 -41.09 50.34 19.71
N VAL A 5 -42.41 50.36 19.51
CA VAL A 5 -43.08 50.96 18.34
C VAL A 5 -43.64 52.32 18.74
N PHE A 6 -43.21 53.37 18.05
CA PHE A 6 -43.71 54.73 18.19
C PHE A 6 -44.65 55.07 17.02
N ILE A 7 -45.87 55.49 17.31
CA ILE A 7 -46.87 55.88 16.32
C ILE A 7 -46.96 57.40 16.27
N PHE A 8 -46.81 57.95 15.06
CA PHE A 8 -46.95 59.37 14.77
C PHE A 8 -48.06 59.58 13.75
N GLU A 9 -49.06 60.39 14.12
CA GLU A 9 -50.10 60.86 13.22
C GLU A 9 -49.65 62.21 12.65
N GLN A 10 -49.11 62.17 11.43
CA GLN A 10 -48.52 63.33 10.73
C GLN A 10 -47.46 64.05 11.58
N GLU A 11 -47.79 65.21 12.15
CA GLU A 11 -46.88 66.05 12.95
C GLU A 11 -46.97 65.75 14.47
N SER A 12 -47.97 64.97 14.89
CA SER A 12 -48.23 64.68 16.30
C SER A 12 -47.84 63.26 16.70
N PHE A 13 -47.17 63.14 17.84
CA PHE A 13 -47.01 61.86 18.53
C PHE A 13 -48.36 61.38 19.05
N ALA A 14 -48.76 60.16 18.68
CA ALA A 14 -49.99 59.55 19.16
C ALA A 14 -49.73 58.74 20.43
N PHE A 15 -48.94 57.66 20.32
CA PHE A 15 -48.59 56.79 21.45
C PHE A 15 -47.38 55.90 21.14
N SER A 16 -46.85 55.22 22.17
CA SER A 16 -45.79 54.22 22.05
C SER A 16 -46.15 52.93 22.78
N CYS A 17 -45.73 51.79 22.25
CA CYS A 17 -45.98 50.48 22.84
C CYS A 17 -44.79 49.53 22.65
N PHE A 18 -44.56 48.63 23.61
CA PHE A 18 -43.48 47.64 23.57
C PHE A 18 -43.99 46.30 23.03
N LEU A 19 -43.32 45.74 22.02
CA LEU A 19 -43.68 44.42 21.47
C LEU A 19 -43.04 43.29 22.29
N PRO A 20 -43.80 42.25 22.68
CA PRO A 20 -43.25 41.12 23.42
C PRO A 20 -42.28 40.30 22.56
N GLY A 21 -41.20 39.77 23.15
CA GLY A 21 -40.30 38.84 22.46
C GLY A 21 -39.36 39.46 21.42
N ALA A 22 -39.23 40.79 21.39
CA ALA A 22 -38.32 41.51 20.51
C ALA A 22 -36.88 41.56 21.09
N LEU A 23 -36.10 40.49 20.94
CA LEU A 23 -34.66 40.50 21.25
C LEU A 23 -33.85 41.21 20.15
N LEU A 24 -34.23 41.01 18.89
CA LEU A 24 -33.70 41.67 17.71
C LEU A 24 -34.87 42.29 16.92
N PRO A 25 -34.68 43.47 16.30
CA PRO A 25 -35.72 44.07 15.48
C PRO A 25 -35.89 43.28 14.17
N GLY A 26 -37.13 42.91 13.85
CA GLY A 26 -37.51 42.33 12.56
C GLY A 26 -38.23 43.33 11.65
N PRO A 27 -38.46 42.98 10.37
CA PRO A 27 -39.29 43.77 9.47
C PRO A 27 -40.71 43.94 10.03
N ILE A 28 -41.26 45.15 9.89
CA ILE A 28 -42.62 45.49 10.28
C ILE A 28 -43.36 46.13 9.08
N LYS A 29 -44.59 45.70 8.83
CA LYS A 29 -45.47 46.28 7.81
C LYS A 29 -46.89 46.48 8.33
N TYR A 30 -47.59 47.44 7.75
CA TYR A 30 -48.97 47.78 8.10
C TYR A 30 -49.93 47.35 7.00
N ILE A 31 -50.98 46.61 7.36
CA ILE A 31 -52.07 46.17 6.48
C ILE A 31 -53.24 47.13 6.62
N SER A 32 -53.51 47.91 5.58
CA SER A 32 -54.57 48.93 5.55
C SER A 32 -55.96 48.35 5.71
N ARG A 33 -56.23 47.19 5.10
CA ARG A 33 -57.59 46.60 5.10
C ARG A 33 -58.11 46.24 6.50
N HIS A 34 -57.21 45.81 7.38
CA HIS A 34 -57.55 45.27 8.72
C HIS A 34 -56.97 46.10 9.87
N ASP A 35 -56.37 47.25 9.57
CA ASP A 35 -55.74 48.13 10.55
C ASP A 35 -54.80 47.36 11.50
N THR A 36 -53.90 46.55 10.92
CA THR A 36 -53.06 45.58 11.63
C THR A 36 -51.59 45.74 11.23
N PHE A 37 -50.69 45.76 12.22
CA PHE A 37 -49.26 45.64 12.01
C PHE A 37 -48.83 44.18 12.04
N VAL A 38 -48.00 43.77 11.09
CA VAL A 38 -47.39 42.44 11.04
C VAL A 38 -45.89 42.59 11.14
N THR A 39 -45.30 41.79 12.01
CA THR A 39 -43.85 41.76 12.26
C THR A 39 -43.35 40.33 12.39
N THR A 40 -42.07 40.11 12.17
CA THR A 40 -41.40 38.84 12.49
C THR A 40 -40.54 38.99 13.74
N SER A 41 -40.87 38.23 14.77
CA SER A 41 -40.18 38.21 16.05
C SER A 41 -38.92 37.35 16.01
N SER A 42 -37.98 37.66 16.88
CA SER A 42 -36.73 36.90 17.07
C SER A 42 -36.96 35.43 17.47
N SER A 43 -38.17 35.05 17.86
CA SER A 43 -38.60 33.67 18.13
C SER A 43 -39.06 32.87 16.91
N TRP A 44 -38.74 33.35 15.69
CA TRP A 44 -39.14 32.76 14.40
C TRP A 44 -40.65 32.71 14.16
N LYS A 45 -41.36 33.68 14.73
CA LYS A 45 -42.82 33.80 14.61
C LYS A 45 -43.21 35.09 13.89
N VAL A 46 -44.14 34.97 12.97
CA VAL A 46 -44.88 36.09 12.40
C VAL A 46 -46.00 36.44 13.37
N GLU A 47 -46.06 37.69 13.81
CA GLU A 47 -47.00 38.18 14.83
C GLU A 47 -47.78 39.36 14.26
N ALA A 48 -49.10 39.33 14.42
CA ALA A 48 -50.01 40.38 13.96
C ALA A 48 -50.64 41.12 15.13
N TYR A 49 -50.59 42.45 15.12
CA TYR A 49 -51.08 43.33 16.18
C TYR A 49 -52.04 44.38 15.60
N ARG A 50 -53.30 44.35 16.01
CA ARG A 50 -54.28 45.38 15.59
C ARG A 50 -53.91 46.74 16.18
N TYR A 51 -54.07 47.81 15.41
CA TYR A 51 -53.78 49.18 15.83
C TYR A 51 -54.49 49.54 17.14
N GLN A 52 -55.78 49.22 17.24
CA GLN A 52 -56.59 49.48 18.44
C GLN A 52 -56.03 48.80 19.70
N VAL A 53 -55.50 47.57 19.57
CA VAL A 53 -54.91 46.82 20.68
C VAL A 53 -53.61 47.47 21.14
N LEU A 54 -52.79 47.94 20.19
CA LEU A 54 -51.57 48.69 20.50
C LEU A 54 -51.88 50.04 21.16
N ALA A 55 -52.89 50.75 20.68
CA ALA A 55 -53.34 52.02 21.24
C ALA A 55 -53.84 51.86 22.69
N VAL A 56 -54.64 50.83 22.97
CA VAL A 56 -55.15 50.54 24.33
C VAL A 56 -54.05 50.07 25.28
N ALA A 57 -53.04 49.37 24.76
CA ALA A 57 -51.89 48.92 25.54
C ALA A 57 -50.83 50.01 25.74
N SER A 58 -51.02 51.20 25.16
CA SER A 58 -50.06 52.30 25.26
C SER A 58 -50.19 53.09 26.56
N GLU A 59 -49.06 53.61 27.05
CA GLU A 59 -49.02 54.56 28.16
C GLU A 59 -49.00 55.99 27.59
N THR A 60 -50.12 56.72 27.71
CA THR A 60 -50.18 58.16 27.41
C THR A 60 -49.64 58.95 28.60
N GLY A 61 -48.32 59.03 28.74
CA GLY A 61 -47.62 59.92 29.68
C GLY A 61 -47.15 61.20 28.98
N SER A 62 -47.31 62.35 29.65
CA SER A 62 -46.90 63.67 29.17
C SER A 62 -45.43 63.76 28.75
N ARG A 63 -45.19 64.68 27.80
CA ARG A 63 -44.05 64.88 26.89
C ARG A 63 -42.63 65.03 27.48
N GLU A 64 -42.39 64.70 28.76
CA GLU A 64 -41.09 64.91 29.44
C GLU A 64 -40.47 63.66 30.12
N GLU A 65 -41.13 62.49 30.15
CA GLU A 65 -40.59 61.26 30.80
C GLU A 65 -40.39 60.03 29.87
N THR A 66 -40.17 60.24 28.57
CA THR A 66 -40.22 59.16 27.56
C THR A 66 -38.95 58.28 27.41
N LEU A 67 -37.99 58.34 28.33
CA LEU A 67 -36.74 57.55 28.24
C LEU A 67 -36.65 56.35 29.21
N ASN A 68 -37.64 56.12 30.08
CA ASN A 68 -37.63 55.00 31.04
C ASN A 68 -38.92 54.17 30.99
N ILE A 69 -39.17 53.47 29.88
CA ILE A 69 -40.27 52.51 29.75
C ILE A 69 -39.85 51.21 30.46
N LYS A 70 -40.28 50.98 31.71
CA LYS A 70 -40.04 49.72 32.43
C LYS A 70 -41.28 48.89 32.76
N THR A 71 -42.51 49.35 32.51
CA THR A 71 -43.73 48.61 32.90
C THR A 71 -44.96 48.87 32.02
N GLY A 72 -44.98 48.37 30.78
CA GLY A 72 -46.20 48.35 29.95
C GLY A 72 -47.07 47.09 30.16
N LYS A 73 -48.39 47.18 29.93
CA LYS A 73 -49.29 46.01 29.87
C LYS A 73 -48.86 45.09 28.71
N LYS A 74 -48.82 43.77 28.95
CA LYS A 74 -48.40 42.79 27.94
C LYS A 74 -49.36 42.79 26.75
N VAL A 75 -48.90 43.28 25.60
CA VAL A 75 -49.63 43.20 24.33
C VAL A 75 -49.74 41.75 23.89
N ILE A 76 -50.93 41.35 23.44
CA ILE A 76 -51.18 40.01 22.88
C ILE A 76 -51.36 40.17 21.36
N ALA A 77 -50.64 39.35 20.59
CA ALA A 77 -50.83 39.28 19.15
C ALA A 77 -52.21 38.68 18.83
N ASP A 78 -52.87 39.21 17.81
CA ASP A 78 -54.16 38.72 17.31
C ASP A 78 -54.04 37.29 16.78
N TRP A 79 -52.95 37.03 16.06
CA TRP A 79 -52.53 35.69 15.66
C TRP A 79 -51.01 35.62 15.58
N THR A 80 -50.49 34.40 15.67
CA THR A 80 -49.07 34.11 15.51
C THR A 80 -48.86 32.88 14.64
N PHE A 81 -47.88 32.90 13.75
CA PHE A 81 -47.52 31.76 12.89
C PHE A 81 -46.02 31.48 12.98
N ASN A 82 -45.63 30.24 13.26
CA ASN A 82 -44.21 29.87 13.36
C ASN A 82 -43.66 29.49 11.98
N ILE A 83 -42.70 30.27 11.48
CA ILE A 83 -42.04 30.05 10.19
C ILE A 83 -40.75 29.23 10.31
N GLY A 84 -40.20 29.06 11.52
CA GLY A 84 -39.00 28.26 11.77
C GLY A 84 -37.67 28.92 11.38
N GLU A 85 -37.69 30.12 10.84
CA GLU A 85 -36.52 30.94 10.51
C GLU A 85 -36.79 32.44 10.74
N GLN A 86 -35.77 33.30 10.58
CA GLN A 86 -35.96 34.76 10.66
C GLN A 86 -36.53 35.32 9.34
N GLY A 87 -37.38 36.34 9.45
CA GLY A 87 -37.86 37.10 8.29
C GLY A 87 -36.91 38.25 7.94
N LEU A 88 -36.46 38.29 6.68
CA LEU A 88 -35.66 39.36 6.11
C LEU A 88 -36.51 40.55 5.70
N ASP A 89 -37.65 40.31 5.05
CA ASP A 89 -38.58 41.34 4.61
C ASP A 89 -40.02 40.83 4.60
N ILE A 90 -40.96 41.76 4.74
CA ILE A 90 -42.41 41.50 4.65
C ILE A 90 -42.96 42.37 3.54
N ALA A 91 -43.71 41.76 2.62
CA ALA A 91 -44.41 42.47 1.57
C ALA A 91 -45.90 42.15 1.60
N ILE A 92 -46.74 43.17 1.54
CA ILE A 92 -48.20 43.02 1.56
C ILE A 92 -48.71 43.12 0.13
N VAL A 93 -49.54 42.17 -0.26
CA VAL A 93 -50.17 42.10 -1.57
C VAL A 93 -51.63 42.51 -1.45
N GLU A 94 -51.94 43.74 -1.86
CA GLU A 94 -53.29 44.29 -1.94
C GLU A 94 -53.58 44.73 -3.38
N TYR A 95 -54.07 43.81 -4.21
CA TYR A 95 -54.53 44.09 -5.57
C TYR A 95 -56.06 43.88 -5.68
N PRO A 96 -56.78 44.60 -6.57
CA PRO A 96 -58.24 44.50 -6.66
C PRO A 96 -58.76 43.07 -6.88
N ASP A 97 -58.03 42.27 -7.67
CA ASP A 97 -58.45 40.94 -8.11
C ASP A 97 -57.89 39.78 -7.25
N VAL A 98 -57.15 40.09 -6.18
CA VAL A 98 -56.50 39.10 -5.31
C VAL A 98 -56.81 39.39 -3.85
N SER A 99 -57.20 38.36 -3.09
CA SER A 99 -57.38 38.46 -1.64
C SER A 99 -56.07 38.86 -0.95
N THR A 100 -56.14 39.76 0.04
CA THR A 100 -54.98 40.24 0.79
C THR A 100 -54.11 39.07 1.27
N SER A 101 -52.83 39.16 0.94
CA SER A 101 -51.85 38.13 1.27
C SER A 101 -50.57 38.78 1.78
N ILE A 102 -49.93 38.13 2.74
CA ILE A 102 -48.72 38.59 3.41
C ILE A 102 -47.59 37.68 2.93
N LEU A 103 -46.69 38.22 2.12
CA LEU A 103 -45.46 37.55 1.73
C LEU A 103 -44.38 37.85 2.76
N ILE A 104 -43.78 36.81 3.32
CA ILE A 104 -42.62 36.91 4.19
C ILE A 104 -41.44 36.25 3.48
N LEU A 105 -40.37 37.02 3.29
CA LEU A 105 -39.09 36.51 2.82
C LEU A 105 -38.30 36.05 4.03
N GLY A 106 -38.12 34.75 4.21
CA GLY A 106 -37.19 34.18 5.18
C GLY A 106 -35.77 34.03 4.61
N GLU A 107 -34.88 33.45 5.41
CA GLU A 107 -33.50 33.16 4.99
C GLU A 107 -33.42 32.05 3.93
N HIS A 108 -34.30 31.05 3.99
CA HIS A 108 -34.30 29.93 3.04
C HIS A 108 -35.65 29.69 2.37
N SER A 109 -36.73 30.34 2.83
CA SER A 109 -38.08 30.10 2.30
C SER A 109 -38.88 31.39 2.14
N ILE A 110 -39.85 31.38 1.23
CA ILE A 110 -40.86 32.42 1.08
C ILE A 110 -42.19 31.88 1.57
N PHE A 111 -42.81 32.57 2.52
CA PHE A 111 -44.10 32.20 3.08
C PHE A 111 -45.17 33.17 2.58
N CYS A 112 -46.29 32.64 2.11
CA CYS A 112 -47.47 33.44 1.77
C CYS A 112 -48.58 33.12 2.76
N LEU A 113 -48.90 34.06 3.65
CA LEU A 113 -49.98 33.95 4.62
C LEU A 113 -51.23 34.70 4.12
N SER A 114 -52.41 34.27 4.56
CA SER A 114 -53.62 35.08 4.48
C SER A 114 -53.60 36.19 5.53
N ASP A 115 -54.57 37.08 5.44
CA ASP A 115 -54.86 38.11 6.45
C ASP A 115 -55.21 37.53 7.85
N THR A 116 -55.71 36.30 7.91
CA THR A 116 -56.02 35.58 9.16
C THR A 116 -54.85 34.78 9.73
N GLY A 117 -53.67 34.85 9.12
CA GLY A 117 -52.49 34.09 9.55
C GLY A 117 -52.48 32.62 9.12
N THR A 118 -53.39 32.21 8.23
CA THR A 118 -53.36 30.87 7.63
C THR A 118 -52.37 30.80 6.48
N LEU A 119 -51.60 29.72 6.40
CA LEU A 119 -50.62 29.51 5.35
C LEU A 119 -51.31 29.17 4.02
N ARG A 120 -51.01 29.95 2.96
CA ARG A 120 -51.46 29.67 1.59
C ARG A 120 -50.49 28.77 0.84
N PHE A 121 -49.21 29.15 0.82
CA PHE A 121 -48.15 28.36 0.23
C PHE A 121 -46.79 28.71 0.84
N VAL A 122 -45.85 27.78 0.71
CA VAL A 122 -44.43 27.96 1.01
C VAL A 122 -43.63 27.64 -0.25
N ASN A 123 -42.65 28.46 -0.56
CA ASN A 123 -41.66 28.20 -1.58
C ASN A 123 -40.28 28.08 -0.92
N LYS A 124 -39.72 26.87 -0.88
CA LYS A 124 -38.38 26.63 -0.34
C LYS A 124 -37.35 26.99 -1.41
N LEU A 125 -36.43 27.87 -1.07
CA LEU A 125 -35.38 28.33 -1.96
C LEU A 125 -34.11 27.50 -1.77
N GLU A 126 -33.44 27.15 -2.87
CA GLU A 126 -32.13 26.48 -2.87
C GLU A 126 -30.97 27.49 -2.97
N TYR A 127 -31.27 28.77 -2.75
CA TYR A 127 -30.33 29.88 -2.82
C TYR A 127 -30.67 30.93 -1.77
N ASP A 128 -29.69 31.74 -1.39
CA ASP A 128 -29.89 32.82 -0.42
C ASP A 128 -30.60 34.01 -1.08
N PRO A 129 -31.84 34.34 -0.68
CA PRO A 129 -32.53 35.52 -1.17
C PRO A 129 -32.03 36.78 -0.43
N CYS A 130 -32.13 37.93 -1.10
CA CYS A 130 -31.77 39.21 -0.50
C CYS A 130 -32.93 40.20 -0.40
N CYS A 131 -33.86 40.19 -1.36
CA CYS A 131 -35.01 41.09 -1.38
C CYS A 131 -36.19 40.49 -2.14
N ILE A 132 -37.40 40.93 -1.80
CA ILE A 132 -38.65 40.49 -2.43
C ILE A 132 -39.47 41.71 -2.86
N LEU A 133 -40.18 41.60 -3.98
CA LEU A 133 -41.14 42.61 -4.41
C LEU A 133 -42.34 41.97 -5.13
N PRO A 134 -43.54 41.98 -4.54
CA PRO A 134 -44.75 41.65 -5.28
C PRO A 134 -45.09 42.74 -6.29
N TYR A 135 -45.59 42.33 -7.46
CA TYR A 135 -46.08 43.23 -8.49
C TYR A 135 -47.42 42.73 -9.06
N ALA A 136 -48.15 43.63 -9.72
CA ALA A 136 -49.48 43.33 -10.22
C ALA A 136 -49.46 42.16 -11.22
N SER A 137 -50.28 41.15 -10.95
CA SER A 137 -50.44 39.99 -11.82
C SER A 137 -51.45 40.27 -12.93
N LEU A 138 -51.21 39.72 -14.12
CA LEU A 138 -52.15 39.75 -15.26
C LEU A 138 -53.11 38.55 -15.24
N SER A 139 -52.79 37.52 -14.46
CA SER A 139 -53.61 36.30 -14.32
C SER A 139 -54.43 36.38 -13.05
N GLU A 140 -55.75 36.18 -13.16
CA GLU A 140 -56.66 36.17 -12.02
C GLU A 140 -56.19 35.18 -10.94
N LYS A 141 -56.23 35.62 -9.66
CA LYS A 141 -55.95 34.83 -8.44
C LYS A 141 -54.51 34.36 -8.20
N CYS A 142 -53.53 34.68 -9.04
CA CYS A 142 -52.12 34.37 -8.78
C CYS A 142 -51.34 35.59 -8.30
N ILE A 143 -50.33 35.37 -7.45
CA ILE A 143 -49.43 36.41 -6.95
C ILE A 143 -48.10 36.31 -7.71
N ASN A 144 -47.74 37.41 -8.39
CA ASN A 144 -46.43 37.52 -9.01
C ASN A 144 -45.48 38.33 -8.14
N PHE A 145 -44.24 37.86 -7.99
CA PHE A 145 -43.24 38.57 -7.22
C PHE A 145 -41.83 38.35 -7.77
N LEU A 146 -40.98 39.34 -7.56
CA LEU A 146 -39.56 39.33 -7.88
C LEU A 146 -38.78 38.94 -6.63
N VAL A 147 -37.75 38.11 -6.79
CA VAL A 147 -36.82 37.73 -5.74
C VAL A 147 -35.40 38.00 -6.23
N GLY A 148 -34.67 38.83 -5.50
CA GLY A 148 -33.23 38.97 -5.68
C GLY A 148 -32.48 37.88 -4.92
N SER A 149 -31.37 37.40 -5.47
CA SER A 149 -30.45 36.47 -4.79
C SER A 149 -29.06 37.06 -4.61
N HIS A 150 -28.38 36.64 -3.54
CA HIS A 150 -26.94 36.87 -3.32
C HIS A 150 -26.05 36.31 -4.44
N THR A 151 -26.55 35.40 -5.27
CA THR A 151 -25.87 34.88 -6.47
C THR A 151 -25.89 35.84 -7.67
N LYS A 152 -26.32 37.10 -7.46
CA LYS A 152 -26.51 38.10 -8.52
C LYS A 152 -27.52 37.64 -9.57
N SER A 153 -28.65 37.11 -9.12
CA SER A 153 -29.73 36.68 -10.02
C SER A 153 -31.04 37.34 -9.58
N LEU A 154 -31.88 37.68 -10.57
CA LEU A 154 -33.24 38.14 -10.39
C LEU A 154 -34.19 37.04 -10.86
N LEU A 155 -35.06 36.60 -9.96
CA LEU A 155 -36.02 35.54 -10.21
C LEU A 155 -37.44 36.11 -10.20
N VAL A 156 -38.26 35.65 -11.14
CA VAL A 156 -39.67 36.04 -11.26
C VAL A 156 -40.52 34.83 -10.97
N TYR A 157 -41.26 34.87 -9.88
CA TYR A 157 -42.17 33.82 -9.47
C TYR A 157 -43.62 34.20 -9.73
N GLN A 158 -44.40 33.18 -10.08
CA GLN A 158 -45.86 33.18 -10.01
C GLN A 158 -46.25 32.10 -8.99
N ASP A 159 -46.73 32.53 -7.82
CA ASP A 159 -46.91 31.71 -6.62
C ASP A 159 -45.64 30.91 -6.28
N VAL A 160 -45.63 29.59 -6.46
CA VAL A 160 -44.44 28.73 -6.23
C VAL A 160 -43.65 28.47 -7.52
N THR A 161 -44.21 28.81 -8.69
CA THR A 161 -43.61 28.49 -9.99
C THR A 161 -42.65 29.58 -10.46
N LEU A 162 -41.40 29.21 -10.70
CA LEU A 162 -40.42 30.11 -11.34
C LEU A 162 -40.78 30.31 -12.82
N LYS A 163 -41.03 31.56 -13.23
CA LYS A 163 -41.39 31.94 -14.60
C LYS A 163 -40.22 32.50 -15.39
N TRP A 164 -39.32 33.20 -14.72
CA TRP A 164 -38.17 33.82 -15.35
C TRP A 164 -36.99 33.90 -14.40
N MET A 165 -35.77 33.79 -14.92
CA MET A 165 -34.54 34.02 -14.18
C MET A 165 -33.58 34.79 -15.08
N ALA A 166 -32.98 35.85 -14.56
CA ALA A 166 -31.96 36.63 -15.26
C ALA A 166 -30.75 36.88 -14.35
N LYS A 167 -29.54 36.77 -14.90
CA LYS A 167 -28.33 37.18 -14.18
C LYS A 167 -28.22 38.69 -14.15
N MET A 168 -27.79 39.20 -13.00
CA MET A 168 -27.48 40.59 -12.73
C MET A 168 -25.96 40.77 -12.60
N GLU A 169 -25.48 41.99 -12.77
CA GLU A 169 -24.06 42.31 -12.59
C GLU A 169 -23.65 42.39 -11.11
N PHE A 170 -24.61 42.73 -10.24
CA PHE A 170 -24.43 42.91 -8.80
C PHE A 170 -25.59 42.32 -8.01
N VAL A 171 -25.39 42.15 -6.69
CA VAL A 171 -26.43 41.68 -5.77
C VAL A 171 -27.40 42.84 -5.47
N PRO A 172 -28.70 42.70 -5.77
CA PRO A 172 -29.68 43.74 -5.46
C PRO A 172 -29.93 43.77 -3.94
N LEU A 173 -29.88 44.95 -3.34
CA LEU A 173 -30.33 45.17 -1.96
C LEU A 173 -31.84 45.45 -1.92
N GLN A 174 -32.35 46.17 -2.91
CA GLN A 174 -33.77 46.48 -3.05
C GLN A 174 -34.16 46.49 -4.52
N VAL A 175 -35.38 46.02 -4.80
CA VAL A 175 -35.98 45.99 -6.14
C VAL A 175 -37.28 46.76 -6.10
N GLN A 176 -37.54 47.58 -7.12
CA GLN A 176 -38.79 48.31 -7.32
C GLN A 176 -39.19 48.25 -8.80
N VAL A 177 -40.48 48.39 -9.09
CA VAL A 177 -40.97 48.51 -10.47
C VAL A 177 -41.48 49.93 -10.68
N ALA A 178 -40.93 50.64 -11.66
CA ALA A 178 -41.26 52.04 -11.94
C ALA A 178 -41.56 52.27 -13.42
N ASN A 179 -42.32 53.33 -13.69
CA ASN A 179 -42.65 53.78 -15.05
C ASN A 179 -41.80 54.99 -15.42
N PHE A 180 -41.01 54.85 -16.48
CA PHE A 180 -40.18 55.92 -17.04
C PHE A 180 -40.75 56.38 -18.39
N LYS A 181 -40.37 57.58 -18.83
CA LYS A 181 -40.79 58.10 -20.14
C LYS A 181 -40.24 57.18 -21.25
N GLY A 182 -41.12 56.41 -21.89
CA GLY A 182 -40.75 55.45 -22.93
C GLY A 182 -40.52 54.01 -22.46
N LEU A 183 -40.55 53.73 -21.15
CA LEU A 183 -40.41 52.37 -20.60
C LEU A 183 -41.41 52.17 -19.46
N ARG A 184 -42.45 51.38 -19.71
CA ARG A 184 -43.39 50.94 -18.67
C ARG A 184 -42.82 49.71 -17.95
N ALA A 185 -43.03 49.64 -16.63
CA ALA A 185 -42.59 48.54 -15.78
C ALA A 185 -41.08 48.23 -15.84
N GLY A 186 -40.24 49.27 -15.80
CA GLY A 186 -38.79 49.09 -15.64
C GLY A 186 -38.46 48.59 -14.23
N ILE A 187 -37.63 47.55 -14.14
CA ILE A 187 -37.17 46.98 -12.87
C ILE A 187 -35.98 47.80 -12.38
N VAL A 188 -36.18 48.56 -11.32
CA VAL A 188 -35.16 49.39 -10.67
C VAL A 188 -34.49 48.57 -9.57
N THR A 189 -33.17 48.46 -9.62
CA THR A 189 -32.38 47.71 -8.64
C THR A 189 -31.27 48.56 -8.08
N LEU A 190 -31.11 48.52 -6.75
CA LEU A 190 -30.10 49.26 -6.00
C LEU A 190 -29.11 48.27 -5.35
N SER A 191 -27.82 48.51 -5.46
CA SER A 191 -26.76 47.76 -4.76
C SER A 191 -26.34 48.46 -3.47
N GLN A 192 -25.80 47.69 -2.51
CA GLN A 192 -25.12 48.23 -1.32
C GLN A 192 -23.97 49.19 -1.67
N SER A 193 -23.33 49.01 -2.82
CA SER A 193 -22.24 49.87 -3.31
C SER A 193 -22.71 51.18 -3.97
N GLY A 194 -24.02 51.45 -3.99
CA GLY A 194 -24.60 52.65 -4.61
C GLY A 194 -24.89 52.53 -6.11
N HIS A 195 -24.69 51.36 -6.72
CA HIS A 195 -25.08 51.13 -8.11
C HIS A 195 -26.60 51.08 -8.23
N LEU A 196 -27.18 52.05 -8.97
CA LEU A 196 -28.60 52.10 -9.31
C LEU A 196 -28.76 51.81 -10.80
N LYS A 197 -29.51 50.77 -11.16
CA LYS A 197 -29.79 50.41 -12.55
C LYS A 197 -31.28 50.19 -12.79
N VAL A 198 -31.74 50.62 -13.95
CA VAL A 198 -33.07 50.30 -14.48
C VAL A 198 -32.88 49.22 -15.54
N MET A 199 -33.56 48.09 -15.38
CA MET A 199 -33.44 46.91 -16.22
C MET A 199 -34.80 46.53 -16.82
N TYR A 200 -34.77 45.82 -17.94
CA TYR A 200 -35.91 45.12 -18.52
C TYR A 200 -35.51 43.66 -18.77
N LEU A 201 -36.48 42.76 -18.87
CA LEU A 201 -36.22 41.34 -19.12
C LEU A 201 -35.91 41.15 -20.60
N GLY A 202 -34.67 40.78 -20.93
CA GLY A 202 -34.27 40.47 -22.31
C GLY A 202 -34.80 39.11 -22.74
N THR A 203 -35.55 39.05 -23.83
CA THR A 203 -36.13 37.81 -24.38
C THR A 203 -35.25 37.08 -25.38
N ASP A 204 -34.16 37.72 -25.81
CA ASP A 204 -33.23 37.14 -26.77
C ASP A 204 -32.25 36.20 -26.03
N PRO A 205 -32.21 34.89 -26.35
CA PRO A 205 -31.22 34.01 -25.77
C PRO A 205 -29.84 34.47 -26.22
N SER A 206 -28.91 34.62 -25.27
CA SER A 206 -27.49 34.74 -25.60
C SER A 206 -27.01 33.38 -26.13
N VAL A 207 -27.31 33.08 -27.39
CA VAL A 207 -26.70 31.93 -28.07
C VAL A 207 -25.21 32.21 -28.05
N PHE A 208 -24.45 31.35 -27.40
CA PHE A 208 -23.01 31.37 -27.51
C PHE A 208 -22.67 31.03 -28.97
N VAL A 209 -22.60 32.06 -29.80
CA VAL A 209 -21.92 31.98 -31.09
C VAL A 209 -20.46 32.21 -30.73
N PRO A 210 -19.58 31.20 -30.88
CA PRO A 210 -18.15 31.44 -30.76
C PRO A 210 -17.84 32.68 -31.61
N PRO A 211 -17.16 33.71 -31.07
CA PRO A 211 -16.72 34.82 -31.89
C PRO A 211 -16.13 34.22 -33.15
N GLN A 212 -16.58 34.64 -34.33
CA GLN A 212 -15.88 34.26 -35.55
C GLN A 212 -14.47 34.81 -35.38
N VAL A 213 -13.56 33.93 -34.97
CA VAL A 213 -12.14 34.23 -34.86
C VAL A 213 -11.79 34.63 -36.29
N GLU A 214 -11.56 35.93 -36.53
CA GLU A 214 -10.81 36.36 -37.71
C GLU A 214 -9.59 35.46 -37.72
N SER A 215 -9.55 34.55 -38.69
CA SER A 215 -8.59 33.47 -38.74
C SER A 215 -7.21 34.08 -38.60
N ARG A 216 -6.59 33.94 -37.42
CA ARG A 216 -5.15 34.04 -37.34
C ARG A 216 -4.66 32.97 -38.27
N ASP A 217 -4.20 33.35 -39.46
CA ASP A 217 -3.66 32.43 -40.45
C ASP A 217 -2.63 31.56 -39.74
N ILE A 218 -3.00 30.31 -39.48
CA ILE A 218 -2.11 29.34 -38.85
C ILE A 218 -1.00 29.14 -39.87
N ASN A 219 0.24 29.49 -39.50
CA ASN A 219 1.37 29.39 -40.39
C ASN A 219 1.72 27.90 -40.62
N TYR A 220 1.03 27.28 -41.59
CA TYR A 220 1.18 25.87 -41.94
C TYR A 220 2.64 25.50 -42.24
N ALA A 221 3.44 26.42 -42.77
CA ALA A 221 4.86 26.16 -43.03
C ALA A 221 5.67 25.94 -41.74
N THR A 222 5.40 26.73 -40.68
CA THR A 222 6.04 26.51 -39.37
C THR A 222 5.57 25.23 -38.71
N LEU A 223 4.27 24.91 -38.85
CA LEU A 223 3.68 23.68 -38.31
C LEU A 223 4.27 22.45 -39.01
N ASP A 224 4.35 22.45 -40.34
CA ASP A 224 4.90 21.33 -41.12
C ASP A 224 6.39 21.15 -40.85
N ALA A 225 7.15 22.24 -40.69
CA ALA A 225 8.56 22.17 -40.30
C ALA A 225 8.75 21.56 -38.91
N GLU A 226 7.89 21.92 -37.94
CA GLU A 226 7.90 21.34 -36.59
C GLU A 226 7.47 19.87 -36.59
N ILE A 227 6.40 19.52 -37.32
CA ILE A 227 5.94 18.14 -37.49
C ILE A 227 7.01 17.29 -38.14
N ALA A 228 7.67 17.78 -39.20
CA ALA A 228 8.76 17.05 -39.85
C ALA A 228 9.95 16.84 -38.90
N ARG A 229 10.30 17.85 -38.08
CA ARG A 229 11.32 17.73 -37.04
C ARG A 229 10.94 16.70 -35.98
N LEU A 230 9.70 16.72 -35.49
CA LEU A 230 9.20 15.77 -34.49
C LEU A 230 9.14 14.35 -35.05
N MET A 231 8.64 14.15 -36.27
CA MET A 231 8.62 12.85 -36.95
C MET A 231 10.02 12.29 -37.16
N LYS A 232 11.01 13.13 -37.47
CA LYS A 232 12.42 12.72 -37.56
C LYS A 232 12.93 12.22 -36.21
N HIS A 233 12.57 12.88 -35.11
CA HIS A 233 12.92 12.46 -33.74
C HIS A 233 12.25 11.15 -33.32
N VAL A 234 11.00 10.93 -33.74
CA VAL A 234 10.28 9.66 -33.50
C VAL A 234 10.94 8.52 -34.29
N LYS A 235 11.25 8.74 -35.57
CA LYS A 235 11.92 7.73 -36.41
C LYS A 235 13.32 7.38 -35.90
N SER A 236 14.10 8.36 -35.43
CA SER A 236 15.44 8.09 -34.88
C SER A 236 15.38 7.27 -33.58
N LYS A 237 14.38 7.51 -32.72
CA LYS A 237 14.18 6.70 -31.51
C LYS A 237 13.61 5.31 -31.80
N SER A 238 12.74 5.16 -32.80
CA SER A 238 12.15 3.88 -33.18
C SER A 238 13.10 2.95 -33.93
N ALA A 239 14.14 3.47 -34.59
CA ALA A 239 15.12 2.66 -35.34
C ALA A 239 16.10 1.90 -34.44
N ASN A 240 16.29 2.36 -33.19
CA ASN A 240 16.98 1.58 -32.16
C ASN A 240 15.98 0.58 -31.58
N SER A 241 15.89 -0.61 -32.17
CA SER A 241 14.94 -1.69 -31.81
C SER A 241 15.14 -2.30 -30.41
N VAL A 242 15.93 -1.66 -29.55
CA VAL A 242 16.13 -2.09 -28.18
C VAL A 242 15.29 -1.18 -27.29
N ILE A 243 14.28 -1.77 -26.64
CA ILE A 243 13.39 -1.09 -25.67
C ILE A 243 14.18 -0.58 -24.45
N THR A 244 15.45 -0.94 -24.31
CA THR A 244 16.33 -0.40 -23.27
C THR A 244 16.95 0.93 -23.71
N PRO A 245 16.94 1.97 -22.84
CA PRO A 245 17.60 3.23 -23.13
C PRO A 245 19.08 2.98 -23.42
N SER A 246 19.62 3.54 -24.51
CA SER A 246 21.05 3.39 -24.80
C SER A 246 21.86 4.01 -23.65
N LEU A 247 22.63 3.20 -22.92
CA LEU A 247 23.54 3.62 -21.84
C LEU A 247 24.68 4.57 -22.30
N LYS A 248 24.66 5.06 -23.55
CA LYS A 248 25.72 5.88 -24.14
C LYS A 248 25.56 7.37 -23.93
N THR A 249 24.42 7.86 -23.43
CA THR A 249 24.34 9.24 -22.94
C THR A 249 25.13 9.30 -21.65
N GLU A 250 26.31 9.94 -21.68
CA GLU A 250 27.07 10.22 -20.46
C GLU A 250 26.12 10.80 -19.41
N ASP A 251 26.11 10.20 -18.22
CA ASP A 251 25.27 10.64 -17.12
C ASP A 251 25.74 12.00 -16.61
N ASP A 252 24.78 12.86 -16.26
CA ASP A 252 25.09 14.21 -15.75
C ASP A 252 25.71 14.16 -14.36
N LEU A 253 25.48 13.06 -13.64
CA LEU A 253 25.98 12.77 -12.30
C LEU A 253 26.83 11.50 -12.30
N SER A 254 27.97 11.55 -11.61
CA SER A 254 28.83 10.40 -11.34
C SER A 254 28.97 10.19 -9.83
N ILE A 255 28.86 8.94 -9.39
CA ILE A 255 28.95 8.55 -7.98
C ILE A 255 30.22 7.73 -7.78
N ASN A 256 31.17 8.28 -7.01
CA ASN A 256 32.39 7.60 -6.60
C ASN A 256 32.25 7.17 -5.14
N VAL A 257 32.42 5.87 -4.88
CA VAL A 257 32.29 5.32 -3.54
C VAL A 257 33.65 4.85 -3.05
N HIS A 258 34.05 5.33 -1.87
CA HIS A 258 35.28 4.96 -1.20
C HIS A 258 34.93 4.26 0.11
N VAL A 259 35.18 2.96 0.17
CA VAL A 259 35.00 2.14 1.37
C VAL A 259 36.32 2.11 2.13
N SER A 260 36.30 2.43 3.43
CA SER A 260 37.50 2.33 4.26
C SER A 260 37.98 0.88 4.33
N PRO A 261 39.28 0.59 4.12
CA PRO A 261 39.82 -0.77 4.25
C PRO A 261 39.85 -1.25 5.71
N ASN A 262 39.86 -0.32 6.67
CA ASN A 262 39.83 -0.62 8.10
C ASN A 262 38.43 -0.38 8.65
N LEU A 263 38.05 -1.19 9.63
CA LEU A 263 36.87 -0.96 10.46
C LEU A 263 37.05 0.32 11.30
N ASP A 264 35.95 0.94 11.69
CA ASP A 264 35.98 2.14 12.52
C ASP A 264 36.51 1.81 13.93
N ASP A 265 37.42 2.63 14.45
CA ASP A 265 38.01 2.43 15.80
C ASP A 265 36.93 2.49 16.89
N ILE A 266 35.93 3.35 16.70
CA ILE A 266 34.72 3.45 17.51
C ILE A 266 33.55 3.08 16.61
N SER A 267 32.82 2.03 16.98
CA SER A 267 31.65 1.60 16.23
C SER A 267 30.59 2.71 16.18
N LEU A 268 30.11 2.98 14.97
CA LEU A 268 29.00 3.90 14.68
C LEU A 268 27.68 3.14 14.47
N ALA A 269 27.61 1.87 14.90
CA ALA A 269 26.42 1.04 14.76
C ALA A 269 25.25 1.57 15.61
N SER A 270 24.09 1.74 14.98
CA SER A 270 22.85 2.23 15.60
C SER A 270 21.73 1.20 15.52
N GLU A 271 20.85 1.16 16.53
CA GLU A 271 19.65 0.31 16.55
C GLU A 271 19.90 -1.20 16.28
N VAL A 272 21.02 -1.69 16.81
CA VAL A 272 21.47 -3.08 16.69
C VAL A 272 20.54 -4.02 17.45
N LYS A 273 20.05 -5.08 16.78
CA LYS A 273 19.19 -6.13 17.38
C LYS A 273 19.93 -7.43 17.70
N LEU A 274 21.26 -7.38 17.76
CA LEU A 274 22.12 -8.53 18.05
C LEU A 274 22.37 -8.66 19.55
N LYS A 275 22.32 -9.89 20.06
CA LYS A 275 22.74 -10.22 21.44
C LYS A 275 24.26 -10.47 21.44
N GLU A 276 25.08 -9.40 21.41
CA GLU A 276 26.54 -9.51 21.59
C GLU A 276 27.03 -8.73 22.82
N GLU A 277 28.03 -9.28 23.51
CA GLU A 277 28.73 -8.60 24.62
C GLU A 277 29.70 -7.51 24.14
N LYS A 278 30.16 -7.59 22.88
CA LYS A 278 31.08 -6.63 22.26
C LYS A 278 30.34 -5.71 21.30
N PRO A 279 30.81 -4.46 21.10
CA PRO A 279 30.22 -3.57 20.11
C PRO A 279 30.35 -4.16 18.71
N VAL A 280 29.26 -4.12 17.94
CA VAL A 280 29.22 -4.61 16.56
C VAL A 280 30.13 -3.73 15.69
N PRO A 281 31.01 -4.31 14.86
CA PRO A 281 31.89 -3.51 14.00
C PRO A 281 31.10 -2.69 12.96
N SER A 282 31.61 -1.51 12.62
CA SER A 282 31.11 -0.67 11.54
C SER A 282 32.23 -0.30 10.56
N VAL A 283 31.85 0.03 9.33
CA VAL A 283 32.74 0.59 8.32
C VAL A 283 32.16 1.88 7.75
N THR A 284 32.93 2.96 7.80
CA THR A 284 32.56 4.22 7.16
C THR A 284 32.78 4.16 5.65
N VAL A 285 31.72 4.44 4.91
CA VAL A 285 31.69 4.57 3.45
C VAL A 285 31.54 6.04 3.08
N ARG A 286 32.49 6.56 2.30
CA ARG A 286 32.46 7.92 1.74
C ARG A 286 31.89 7.87 0.32
N ILE A 287 30.77 8.56 0.11
CA ILE A 287 30.09 8.69 -1.18
C ILE A 287 30.34 10.09 -1.71
N GLN A 288 31.04 10.20 -2.82
CA GLN A 288 31.35 11.45 -3.50
C GLN A 288 30.53 11.56 -4.79
N MET A 289 29.71 12.59 -4.89
CA MET A 289 28.88 12.89 -6.05
C MET A 289 29.46 14.05 -6.84
N LYS A 290 29.77 13.80 -8.12
CA LYS A 290 30.32 14.77 -9.06
C LYS A 290 29.34 14.98 -10.20
N SER A 291 28.88 16.21 -10.37
CA SER A 291 27.99 16.60 -11.46
C SER A 291 28.73 17.41 -12.52
N ARG A 292 28.30 17.31 -13.79
CA ARG A 292 28.79 18.16 -14.90
C ARG A 292 28.01 19.48 -15.01
N LEU A 293 26.75 19.47 -14.59
CA LEU A 293 25.83 20.62 -14.60
C LEU A 293 25.28 20.86 -13.20
N VAL A 294 24.70 22.02 -12.95
CA VAL A 294 23.96 22.23 -11.70
C VAL A 294 22.75 21.31 -11.70
N LEU A 295 22.67 20.44 -10.70
CA LEU A 295 21.54 19.53 -10.50
C LEU A 295 20.81 19.92 -9.23
N GLU A 296 19.50 20.10 -9.33
CA GLU A 296 18.63 20.41 -8.21
C GLU A 296 17.91 19.16 -7.71
N MET A 297 17.64 19.10 -6.41
CA MET A 297 16.83 18.07 -5.75
C MET A 297 17.31 16.64 -6.05
N VAL A 298 18.59 16.38 -5.79
CA VAL A 298 19.18 15.05 -5.96
C VAL A 298 18.84 14.20 -4.72
N LYS A 299 18.13 13.10 -4.93
CA LYS A 299 17.82 12.12 -3.88
C LYS A 299 18.80 10.95 -3.96
N LEU A 300 19.55 10.71 -2.91
CA LEU A 300 20.47 9.58 -2.77
C LEU A 300 19.84 8.52 -1.87
N GLU A 301 19.84 7.28 -2.33
CA GLU A 301 19.34 6.12 -1.59
C GLU A 301 20.43 5.03 -1.56
N ILE A 302 20.64 4.45 -0.38
CA ILE A 302 21.64 3.41 -0.11
C ILE A 302 20.89 2.15 0.30
N HIS A 303 20.95 1.15 -0.57
CA HIS A 303 20.40 -0.17 -0.32
C HIS A 303 21.51 -1.10 0.19
N CYS A 304 21.38 -1.50 1.46
CA CYS A 304 22.19 -2.55 2.07
C CYS A 304 21.43 -3.88 2.00
N PRO A 305 22.12 -5.00 1.67
CA PRO A 305 21.49 -6.31 1.74
C PRO A 305 21.25 -6.70 3.19
N TRP A 306 20.07 -7.24 3.51
CA TRP A 306 19.81 -7.80 4.84
C TRP A 306 20.84 -8.93 5.13
N PRO A 307 21.42 -9.04 6.34
CA PRO A 307 21.13 -8.32 7.60
C PRO A 307 21.93 -7.02 7.82
N LEU A 308 22.64 -6.52 6.81
CA LEU A 308 23.39 -5.27 6.89
C LEU A 308 22.43 -4.08 6.83
N ALA A 309 22.78 -3.02 7.56
CA ALA A 309 22.09 -1.74 7.49
C ALA A 309 23.11 -0.61 7.55
N CYS A 310 22.66 0.58 7.17
CA CYS A 310 23.39 1.81 7.39
C CYS A 310 22.73 2.65 8.48
N ASN A 311 23.50 3.56 9.08
CA ASN A 311 22.97 4.54 10.04
C ASN A 311 21.97 5.51 9.40
N GLN A 312 22.16 5.83 8.12
CA GLN A 312 21.25 6.65 7.32
C GLN A 312 21.22 6.15 5.88
N SER A 313 20.04 5.78 5.39
CA SER A 313 19.83 5.19 4.05
C SER A 313 19.47 6.20 2.97
N ASP A 314 18.96 7.37 3.34
CA ASP A 314 18.42 8.37 2.41
C ASP A 314 18.95 9.77 2.70
N PHE A 315 19.29 10.48 1.62
CA PHE A 315 19.75 11.87 1.66
C PHE A 315 19.06 12.66 0.56
N THR A 316 18.66 13.89 0.86
CA THR A 316 18.16 14.84 -0.13
C THR A 316 19.10 16.02 -0.21
N LEU A 317 19.73 16.20 -1.36
CA LEU A 317 20.66 17.28 -1.65
C LEU A 317 19.95 18.32 -2.51
N THR A 318 19.83 19.54 -1.99
CA THR A 318 19.13 20.64 -2.67
C THR A 318 19.79 20.98 -4.00
N GLU A 319 21.12 21.03 -4.04
CA GLU A 319 21.89 21.41 -5.22
C GLU A 319 23.25 20.71 -5.22
N ILE A 320 23.67 20.19 -6.37
CA ILE A 320 25.03 19.69 -6.61
C ILE A 320 25.67 20.55 -7.70
N ASN A 321 26.73 21.25 -7.31
CA ASN A 321 27.47 22.16 -8.20
C ASN A 321 28.65 21.45 -8.89
N PRO A 322 28.93 21.74 -10.18
CA PRO A 322 30.06 21.11 -10.88
C PRO A 322 31.42 21.39 -10.26
N ASN A 323 31.59 22.57 -9.67
CA ASN A 323 32.85 23.01 -9.08
C ASN A 323 33.06 22.52 -7.64
N MET A 324 32.03 21.95 -7.01
CA MET A 324 32.07 21.51 -5.62
C MET A 324 31.38 20.15 -5.50
N PRO A 325 32.14 19.03 -5.52
CA PRO A 325 31.55 17.71 -5.34
C PRO A 325 30.91 17.62 -3.95
N SER A 326 29.71 17.05 -3.90
CA SER A 326 29.05 16.77 -2.62
C SER A 326 29.58 15.47 -2.04
N GLU A 327 29.83 15.47 -0.73
CA GLU A 327 30.32 14.29 -0.02
C GLU A 327 29.40 13.91 1.12
N THR A 328 29.13 12.61 1.23
CA THR A 328 28.27 12.03 2.26
C THR A 328 28.99 10.85 2.88
N PHE A 329 28.91 10.72 4.20
CA PHE A 329 29.56 9.65 4.96
C PHE A 329 28.49 8.81 5.66
N VAL A 330 28.58 7.50 5.49
CA VAL A 330 27.59 6.55 6.00
C VAL A 330 28.32 5.38 6.63
N ALA A 331 27.91 5.01 7.83
CA ALA A 331 28.45 3.85 8.51
C ALA A 331 27.57 2.63 8.18
N VAL A 332 28.19 1.55 7.70
CA VAL A 332 27.52 0.28 7.41
C VAL A 332 27.93 -0.77 8.44
N PHE A 333 26.97 -1.53 8.96
CA PHE A 333 27.16 -2.52 10.02
C PHE A 333 26.09 -3.61 9.96
N GLN A 334 26.30 -4.71 10.68
CA GLN A 334 25.30 -5.77 10.78
C GLN A 334 24.26 -5.41 11.84
N ARG A 335 23.00 -5.27 11.43
CA ARG A 335 21.92 -4.85 12.33
C ARG A 335 21.11 -6.00 12.90
N PHE A 336 20.89 -7.04 12.10
CA PHE A 336 20.06 -8.20 12.43
C PHE A 336 20.89 -9.48 12.55
N SER A 337 20.35 -10.48 13.28
CA SER A 337 20.89 -11.84 13.31
C SER A 337 20.60 -12.53 11.99
N GLY A 338 21.63 -13.01 11.31
CA GLY A 338 21.50 -13.66 10.01
C GLY A 338 22.82 -13.68 9.24
N LEU A 339 22.81 -14.33 8.08
CA LEU A 339 24.00 -14.56 7.25
C LEU A 339 23.94 -13.72 5.96
N PRO A 340 24.74 -12.67 5.74
CA PRO A 340 24.64 -11.89 4.52
C PRO A 340 24.87 -12.74 3.26
N SER A 341 23.96 -12.67 2.29
CA SER A 341 24.09 -13.40 1.02
C SER A 341 25.22 -12.86 0.14
N HIS A 342 25.50 -11.56 0.26
CA HIS A 342 26.61 -10.87 -0.40
C HIS A 342 27.01 -9.61 0.39
N MET A 343 28.23 -9.12 0.16
CA MET A 343 28.81 -7.95 0.84
C MET A 343 28.79 -6.67 -0.01
N GLU A 344 27.95 -6.62 -1.04
CA GLU A 344 27.84 -5.48 -1.95
C GLU A 344 26.69 -4.56 -1.54
N ILE A 345 26.95 -3.26 -1.43
CA ILE A 345 25.92 -2.22 -1.25
C ILE A 345 25.62 -1.54 -2.58
N GLN A 346 24.37 -1.14 -2.76
CA GLN A 346 23.92 -0.44 -3.95
C GLN A 346 23.54 1.00 -3.60
N ILE A 347 24.16 1.96 -4.28
CA ILE A 347 23.91 3.38 -4.11
C ILE A 347 23.22 3.90 -5.38
N SER A 348 22.03 4.46 -5.25
CA SER A 348 21.25 5.04 -6.34
C SER A 348 20.97 6.51 -6.09
N ALA A 349 21.26 7.37 -7.08
CA ALA A 349 20.91 8.78 -7.06
C ALA A 349 19.86 9.07 -8.13
N THR A 350 18.72 9.62 -7.71
CA THR A 350 17.63 10.08 -8.58
C THR A 350 17.68 11.59 -8.70
N TYR A 351 17.67 12.10 -9.93
CA TYR A 351 17.75 13.54 -10.21
C TYR A 351 17.01 13.91 -11.49
N THR A 352 16.73 15.20 -11.65
CA THR A 352 16.19 15.75 -12.91
C THR A 352 17.34 16.32 -13.73
N SER A 353 17.57 15.77 -14.92
CA SER A 353 18.56 16.28 -15.85
C SER A 353 18.16 17.67 -16.37
N ALA A 354 19.12 18.47 -16.84
CA ALA A 354 18.86 19.79 -17.44
C ALA A 354 17.88 19.75 -18.64
N MET A 355 17.69 18.58 -19.25
CA MET A 355 16.68 18.34 -20.29
C MET A 355 15.26 18.09 -19.74
N GLY A 356 15.04 18.22 -18.42
CA GLY A 356 13.77 17.99 -17.73
C GLY A 356 13.40 16.53 -17.50
N GLY A 357 14.23 15.58 -17.95
CA GLY A 357 13.99 14.14 -17.76
C GLY A 357 14.50 13.64 -16.40
N ARG A 358 13.70 12.81 -15.72
CA ARG A 358 14.14 12.08 -14.53
C ARG A 358 15.17 11.01 -14.91
N ARG A 359 16.31 10.99 -14.23
CA ARG A 359 17.38 10.01 -14.42
C ARG A 359 17.75 9.37 -13.09
N VAL A 360 18.28 8.15 -13.16
CA VAL A 360 18.82 7.41 -12.02
C VAL A 360 20.23 6.95 -12.39
N THR A 361 21.21 7.34 -11.58
CA THR A 361 22.58 6.82 -11.66
C THR A 361 22.79 5.85 -10.50
N MET A 362 23.34 4.66 -10.78
CA MET A 362 23.53 3.61 -9.79
C MET A 362 24.98 3.13 -9.79
N THR A 363 25.56 3.03 -8.60
CA THR A 363 26.91 2.48 -8.38
C THR A 363 26.83 1.43 -7.28
N LYS A 364 27.67 0.41 -7.38
CA LYS A 364 27.81 -0.62 -6.35
C LYS A 364 29.19 -0.57 -5.70
N ALA A 365 29.26 -0.91 -4.42
CA ALA A 365 30.52 -0.95 -3.68
C ALA A 365 30.62 -2.22 -2.83
N GLN A 366 31.80 -2.84 -2.81
CA GLN A 366 32.05 -4.02 -2.00
C GLN A 366 32.52 -3.65 -0.58
N LEU A 367 31.96 -4.33 0.41
CA LEU A 367 32.31 -4.16 1.82
C LEU A 367 33.33 -5.22 2.26
N PRO A 368 34.20 -4.90 3.24
CA PRO A 368 35.15 -5.87 3.78
C PRO A 368 34.45 -7.03 4.50
N ALA A 369 34.84 -8.27 4.22
CA ALA A 369 34.29 -9.47 4.87
C ALA A 369 34.44 -9.46 6.42
N ARG A 370 35.47 -8.76 6.94
CA ARG A 370 35.71 -8.57 8.38
C ARG A 370 34.57 -7.83 9.10
N LEU A 371 33.68 -7.16 8.38
CA LEU A 371 32.48 -6.54 8.97
C LEU A 371 31.54 -7.59 9.57
N VAL A 372 31.49 -8.80 9.02
CA VAL A 372 30.56 -9.87 9.41
C VAL A 372 31.25 -11.16 9.84
N LEU A 373 32.54 -11.31 9.55
CA LEU A 373 33.35 -12.47 9.95
C LEU A 373 34.38 -12.10 11.03
N LYS A 374 34.38 -12.88 12.11
CA LYS A 374 35.39 -12.84 13.18
C LYS A 374 36.29 -14.08 13.11
N PRO A 375 37.62 -13.94 13.22
CA PRO A 375 38.52 -15.10 13.21
C PRO A 375 38.39 -15.92 14.50
N VAL A 376 38.30 -17.24 14.38
CA VAL A 376 38.20 -18.20 15.49
C VAL A 376 39.07 -19.43 15.26
N PHE A 377 39.26 -20.27 16.29
CA PHE A 377 40.00 -21.53 16.16
C PHE A 377 39.30 -22.51 15.21
N PRO A 378 40.05 -23.17 14.29
CA PRO A 378 39.51 -24.17 13.38
C PRO A 378 38.81 -25.35 14.07
N VAL A 379 37.60 -25.67 13.60
CA VAL A 379 36.83 -26.84 14.04
C VAL A 379 37.18 -28.03 13.15
N LYS A 380 37.56 -29.16 13.74
CA LYS A 380 38.10 -30.32 12.99
C LYS A 380 37.04 -31.13 12.22
N THR A 381 35.79 -31.07 12.64
CA THR A 381 34.69 -31.88 12.10
C THR A 381 33.45 -31.02 11.97
N ALA A 382 32.82 -31.07 10.81
CA ALA A 382 31.53 -30.43 10.56
C ALA A 382 30.67 -31.32 9.64
N VAL A 383 29.36 -31.08 9.63
CA VAL A 383 28.38 -31.86 8.85
C VAL A 383 28.61 -31.70 7.35
N HIS A 384 28.62 -30.47 6.84
CA HIS A 384 28.73 -30.19 5.41
C HIS A 384 30.17 -29.88 5.01
N LYS A 385 30.60 -30.43 3.86
CA LYS A 385 31.98 -30.32 3.37
C LYS A 385 31.99 -30.05 1.87
N LEU A 386 32.63 -28.96 1.46
CA LEU A 386 32.85 -28.61 0.05
C LEU A 386 34.33 -28.60 -0.24
N THR A 387 34.76 -29.22 -1.33
CA THR A 387 36.16 -29.20 -1.78
C THR A 387 36.24 -28.59 -3.16
N ILE A 388 37.06 -27.55 -3.31
CA ILE A 388 37.39 -26.95 -4.60
C ILE A 388 38.83 -27.31 -4.98
N ASP A 389 39.03 -27.52 -6.27
CA ASP A 389 40.32 -27.89 -6.85
C ASP A 389 40.87 -26.68 -7.61
N THR A 390 42.19 -26.50 -7.58
CA THR A 390 42.91 -25.46 -8.34
C THR A 390 43.90 -26.11 -9.28
N ASN A 391 44.28 -25.42 -10.36
CA ASN A 391 45.33 -25.90 -11.27
C ASN A 391 46.77 -25.53 -10.81
N ARG A 392 46.90 -24.95 -9.62
CA ARG A 392 48.15 -24.49 -9.00
C ARG A 392 48.25 -25.03 -7.57
N ALA A 393 49.46 -25.07 -7.01
CA ALA A 393 49.69 -25.46 -5.62
C ALA A 393 48.92 -24.55 -4.64
N ALA A 394 48.44 -25.13 -3.55
CA ALA A 394 47.72 -24.38 -2.53
C ALA A 394 48.63 -23.33 -1.89
N VAL A 395 48.19 -22.08 -1.92
CA VAL A 395 48.80 -20.95 -1.23
C VAL A 395 48.47 -21.01 0.26
N ASN A 396 49.41 -20.54 1.08
CA ASN A 396 49.22 -20.36 2.52
C ASN A 396 48.01 -19.44 2.79
N LEU A 397 47.09 -19.90 3.64
CA LEU A 397 45.88 -19.15 3.95
C LEU A 397 46.18 -17.83 4.69
N ASN A 398 47.30 -17.76 5.42
CA ASN A 398 47.68 -16.54 6.12
C ASN A 398 48.01 -15.39 5.15
N ASP A 399 48.51 -15.73 3.95
CA ASP A 399 48.84 -14.75 2.92
C ASP A 399 47.59 -14.29 2.14
N ILE A 400 46.58 -15.17 2.06
CA ILE A 400 45.29 -14.87 1.40
C ILE A 400 44.36 -14.10 2.34
N PHE A 401 44.39 -14.37 3.65
CA PHE A 401 43.52 -13.76 4.65
C PHE A 401 44.26 -12.99 5.75
N PRO A 402 45.12 -12.01 5.42
CA PRO A 402 45.94 -11.31 6.42
C PRO A 402 45.12 -10.47 7.41
N ASP A 403 43.94 -10.03 7.02
CA ASP A 403 42.97 -9.26 7.79
C ASP A 403 42.10 -10.12 8.73
N LEU A 404 42.09 -11.45 8.54
CA LEU A 404 41.22 -12.41 9.24
C LEU A 404 42.04 -13.53 9.94
N LEU A 405 43.22 -13.20 10.47
CA LEU A 405 44.05 -14.16 11.21
C LEU A 405 43.66 -14.26 12.70
N GLY A 406 43.34 -13.12 13.31
CA GLY A 406 43.02 -13.05 14.74
C GLY A 406 44.10 -13.65 15.64
N GLU A 407 43.67 -14.43 16.64
CA GLU A 407 44.55 -15.14 17.57
C GLU A 407 45.33 -16.31 16.91
N ASN A 408 44.97 -16.69 15.67
CA ASN A 408 45.65 -17.73 14.89
C ASN A 408 46.78 -17.19 14.00
N ALA A 409 47.21 -15.94 14.19
CA ALA A 409 48.27 -15.31 13.38
C ALA A 409 49.58 -16.12 13.36
N ASP A 410 49.94 -16.78 14.46
CA ASP A 410 51.15 -17.60 14.59
C ASP A 410 50.98 -19.05 14.08
N GLY A 411 49.80 -19.40 13.55
CA GLY A 411 49.50 -20.74 13.04
C GLY A 411 50.28 -21.11 11.78
N GLN A 412 50.40 -22.41 11.49
CA GLN A 412 51.09 -22.93 10.29
C GLN A 412 50.42 -22.59 8.94
N GLY A 413 49.37 -21.77 8.93
CA GLY A 413 48.75 -21.26 7.70
C GLY A 413 47.98 -22.26 6.83
N ALA A 414 47.79 -23.49 7.32
CA ALA A 414 47.07 -24.55 6.61
C ALA A 414 45.58 -24.62 6.93
N ALA A 415 45.14 -23.97 8.02
CA ALA A 415 43.75 -23.97 8.47
C ALA A 415 43.39 -22.60 9.05
N LEU A 416 42.25 -22.06 8.64
CA LEU A 416 41.63 -20.86 9.20
C LEU A 416 40.16 -21.14 9.50
N ALA A 417 39.58 -20.46 10.47
CA ALA A 417 38.14 -20.49 10.67
C ALA A 417 37.57 -19.12 10.98
N PHE A 418 36.33 -18.95 10.54
CA PHE A 418 35.59 -17.70 10.61
C PHE A 418 34.25 -17.96 11.28
N GLN A 419 33.87 -17.12 12.24
CA GLN A 419 32.56 -17.12 12.87
C GLN A 419 31.80 -15.87 12.46
N TYR A 420 30.52 -16.03 12.10
CA TYR A 420 29.66 -14.88 11.83
C TYR A 420 29.33 -14.10 13.11
N VAL A 421 29.28 -12.77 13.02
CA VAL A 421 28.86 -11.89 14.12
C VAL A 421 27.44 -12.24 14.59
N GLY A 422 27.21 -12.20 15.90
CA GLY A 422 25.90 -12.47 16.52
C GLY A 422 25.66 -13.92 16.93
N ALA A 423 26.71 -14.63 17.40
CA ALA A 423 26.67 -16.06 17.70
C ALA A 423 26.30 -16.94 16.48
N GLY A 424 26.77 -16.55 15.29
CA GLY A 424 26.50 -17.28 14.06
C GLY A 424 27.38 -18.53 13.87
N PRO A 425 27.13 -19.31 12.80
CA PRO A 425 27.85 -20.54 12.51
C PRO A 425 29.34 -20.31 12.25
N VAL A 426 30.13 -21.35 12.49
CA VAL A 426 31.58 -21.36 12.24
C VAL A 426 31.87 -22.07 10.92
N VAL A 427 32.71 -21.47 10.09
CA VAL A 427 33.19 -22.05 8.83
C VAL A 427 34.69 -22.24 8.92
N THR A 428 35.14 -23.48 8.73
CA THR A 428 36.57 -23.83 8.71
C THR A 428 37.06 -24.03 7.28
N LEU A 429 38.12 -23.32 6.92
CA LEU A 429 38.82 -23.39 5.65
C LEU A 429 40.15 -24.12 5.81
N LEU A 430 40.37 -25.17 5.03
CA LEU A 430 41.56 -26.01 5.05
C LEU A 430 42.26 -25.94 3.68
N ALA A 431 43.54 -25.56 3.67
CA ALA A 431 44.40 -25.64 2.50
C ALA A 431 45.25 -26.91 2.58
N SER A 432 45.21 -27.73 1.53
CA SER A 432 46.02 -28.95 1.49
C SER A 432 47.50 -28.62 1.24
N LYS A 433 48.40 -29.08 2.11
CA LYS A 433 49.86 -28.91 1.91
C LYS A 433 50.41 -29.79 0.77
N THR A 434 49.75 -30.90 0.48
CA THR A 434 50.24 -31.94 -0.45
C THR A 434 49.42 -32.01 -1.74
N SER A 435 48.35 -31.21 -1.85
CA SER A 435 47.41 -31.22 -2.98
C SER A 435 47.06 -29.79 -3.41
N GLN A 436 46.38 -29.69 -4.55
CA GLN A 436 45.93 -28.42 -5.14
C GLN A 436 44.48 -28.14 -4.73
N ARG A 437 44.16 -28.32 -3.46
CA ARG A 437 42.77 -28.40 -2.98
C ARG A 437 42.53 -27.54 -1.76
N TYR A 438 41.39 -26.88 -1.75
CA TYR A 438 40.85 -26.16 -0.59
C TYR A 438 39.54 -26.80 -0.17
N ARG A 439 39.38 -27.04 1.13
CA ARG A 439 38.18 -27.62 1.70
C ARG A 439 37.53 -26.67 2.69
N LEU A 440 36.25 -26.40 2.50
CA LEU A 440 35.40 -25.65 3.42
C LEU A 440 34.51 -26.63 4.18
N GLN A 441 34.32 -26.38 5.47
CA GLN A 441 33.50 -27.20 6.34
C GLN A 441 32.68 -26.32 7.29
N SER A 442 31.39 -26.62 7.43
CA SER A 442 30.51 -25.99 8.41
C SER A 442 29.32 -26.90 8.75
N ASP A 443 28.69 -26.65 9.89
CA ASP A 443 27.46 -27.33 10.30
C ASP A 443 26.22 -26.76 9.62
N SER A 444 26.31 -25.57 9.03
CA SER A 444 25.26 -24.93 8.24
C SER A 444 25.71 -24.77 6.78
N PHE A 445 24.88 -25.21 5.84
CA PHE A 445 25.23 -25.24 4.41
C PHE A 445 25.38 -23.83 3.83
N GLU A 446 24.41 -22.96 4.08
CA GLU A 446 24.32 -21.59 3.59
C GLU A 446 25.46 -20.70 4.09
N SER A 447 26.03 -21.00 5.27
CA SER A 447 27.13 -20.24 5.86
C SER A 447 28.44 -20.32 5.05
N MET A 448 28.61 -21.35 4.21
CA MET A 448 29.81 -21.52 3.38
C MET A 448 29.86 -20.56 2.18
N CYS A 449 28.76 -19.90 1.83
CA CYS A 449 28.66 -19.04 0.65
C CYS A 449 29.71 -17.91 0.66
N LEU A 450 29.70 -17.07 1.69
CA LEU A 450 30.56 -15.88 1.74
C LEU A 450 32.05 -16.22 1.82
N PRO A 451 32.52 -17.14 2.70
CA PRO A 451 33.93 -17.54 2.72
C PRO A 451 34.41 -18.14 1.39
N LEU A 452 33.54 -18.87 0.67
CA LEU A 452 33.89 -19.42 -0.63
C LEU A 452 34.02 -18.32 -1.70
N GLN A 453 33.08 -17.38 -1.73
CA GLN A 453 33.15 -16.22 -2.64
C GLN A 453 34.43 -15.42 -2.41
N GLU A 454 34.77 -15.17 -1.13
CA GLU A 454 35.97 -14.43 -0.76
C GLU A 454 37.25 -15.20 -1.11
N LEU A 455 37.29 -16.50 -0.86
CA LEU A 455 38.41 -17.37 -1.27
C LEU A 455 38.64 -17.31 -2.78
N VAL A 456 37.57 -17.45 -3.57
CA VAL A 456 37.64 -17.37 -5.04
C VAL A 456 38.12 -15.99 -5.49
N ALA A 457 37.60 -14.91 -4.92
CA ALA A 457 37.98 -13.54 -5.28
C ALA A 457 39.45 -13.23 -4.95
N ARG A 458 39.91 -13.64 -3.76
CA ARG A 458 41.27 -13.40 -3.29
C ARG A 458 42.30 -14.26 -4.00
N LEU A 459 42.03 -15.54 -4.26
CA LEU A 459 42.92 -16.40 -5.06
C LEU A 459 43.09 -15.85 -6.47
N ASN A 460 41.99 -15.46 -7.13
CA ASN A 460 42.06 -14.82 -8.45
C ASN A 460 42.88 -13.53 -8.42
N SER A 461 42.77 -12.73 -7.36
CA SER A 461 43.54 -11.49 -7.21
C SER A 461 45.02 -11.74 -6.94
N HIS A 462 45.34 -12.76 -6.13
CA HIS A 462 46.70 -13.17 -5.81
C HIS A 462 47.44 -13.66 -7.06
N PHE A 463 46.88 -14.62 -7.79
CA PHE A 463 47.52 -15.18 -8.98
C PHE A 463 47.57 -14.23 -10.18
N LYS A 464 46.65 -13.26 -10.27
CA LYS A 464 46.76 -12.15 -11.24
C LYS A 464 47.95 -11.23 -10.96
N LYS A 465 48.28 -10.98 -9.68
CA LYS A 465 49.45 -10.17 -9.31
C LYS A 465 50.77 -10.89 -9.57
N SER A 466 50.77 -12.22 -9.50
CA SER A 466 51.94 -13.08 -9.78
C SER A 466 52.11 -13.46 -11.26
N ASP A 467 51.45 -12.74 -12.18
CA ASP A 467 51.52 -12.91 -13.64
C ASP A 467 51.08 -14.31 -14.18
N HIS A 468 50.25 -15.02 -13.41
CA HIS A 468 49.67 -16.30 -13.81
C HIS A 468 48.26 -16.10 -14.39
N SER A 469 48.19 -15.75 -15.68
CA SER A 469 46.92 -15.51 -16.38
C SER A 469 46.08 -16.77 -16.64
N ASP A 470 46.63 -17.96 -16.41
CA ASP A 470 46.00 -19.26 -16.66
C ASP A 470 45.37 -19.90 -15.41
N PHE A 471 45.34 -19.20 -14.27
CA PHE A 471 44.77 -19.72 -13.03
C PHE A 471 43.28 -20.06 -13.18
N ARG A 472 42.90 -21.26 -12.73
CA ARG A 472 41.53 -21.76 -12.75
C ARG A 472 41.20 -22.50 -11.47
N ILE A 473 39.96 -22.29 -11.02
CA ILE A 473 39.35 -23.00 -9.90
C ILE A 473 38.25 -23.87 -10.50
N THR A 474 38.23 -25.15 -10.15
CA THR A 474 37.21 -26.11 -10.57
C THR A 474 36.54 -26.73 -9.35
N PHE A 475 35.28 -27.10 -9.53
CA PHE A 475 34.56 -27.92 -8.58
C PHE A 475 34.24 -29.24 -9.26
N ASP A 476 34.77 -30.34 -8.75
CA ASP A 476 34.58 -31.68 -9.33
C ASP A 476 33.78 -32.61 -8.39
N GLY A 477 33.21 -32.06 -7.31
CA GLY A 477 32.34 -32.78 -6.38
C GLY A 477 30.88 -32.90 -6.86
N PRO A 478 30.05 -33.73 -6.20
CA PRO A 478 28.61 -33.73 -6.44
C PRO A 478 27.99 -32.41 -6.00
N LEU A 479 27.01 -31.91 -6.75
CA LEU A 479 26.27 -30.70 -6.37
C LEU A 479 25.41 -31.00 -5.12
N PRO A 480 25.45 -30.15 -4.08
CA PRO A 480 24.72 -30.32 -2.82
C PRO A 480 23.24 -29.93 -2.98
N LEU A 481 22.51 -30.67 -3.83
CA LEU A 481 21.11 -30.38 -4.14
C LEU A 481 20.17 -30.74 -2.98
N GLN A 482 20.51 -31.74 -2.17
CA GLN A 482 19.67 -32.15 -1.05
C GLN A 482 19.60 -31.06 0.02
N GLU A 483 20.75 -30.58 0.48
CA GLU A 483 20.87 -29.51 1.46
C GLU A 483 20.24 -28.21 0.93
N TYR A 484 20.41 -27.94 -0.36
CA TYR A 484 19.77 -26.79 -1.00
C TYR A 484 18.24 -26.90 -1.01
N PHE A 485 17.69 -28.08 -1.27
CA PHE A 485 16.24 -28.29 -1.27
C PHE A 485 15.63 -28.20 0.12
N GLU A 486 16.37 -28.56 1.18
CA GLU A 486 15.95 -28.34 2.56
C GLU A 486 15.77 -26.84 2.87
N LEU A 487 16.64 -25.96 2.33
CA LEU A 487 16.46 -24.50 2.44
C LEU A 487 15.20 -24.01 1.70
N VAL A 488 14.95 -24.54 0.49
CA VAL A 488 13.75 -24.21 -0.30
C VAL A 488 12.49 -24.61 0.45
N ASP A 489 12.45 -25.82 1.01
CA ASP A 489 11.31 -26.34 1.76
C ASP A 489 11.08 -25.51 3.04
N THR A 490 12.15 -25.15 3.75
CA THR A 490 12.06 -24.33 4.96
C THR A 490 11.46 -22.95 4.68
N HIS A 491 11.96 -22.24 3.66
CA HIS A 491 11.42 -20.95 3.25
C HIS A 491 9.94 -21.06 2.84
N TYR A 492 9.61 -22.03 1.98
CA TYR A 492 8.24 -22.25 1.52
C TYR A 492 7.27 -22.53 2.68
N ASN A 493 7.69 -23.29 3.69
CA ASN A 493 6.89 -23.57 4.87
C ASN A 493 6.56 -22.29 5.67
N TYR A 494 7.54 -21.42 5.92
CA TYR A 494 7.29 -20.12 6.60
C TYR A 494 6.39 -19.20 5.78
N ARG A 495 6.51 -19.24 4.45
CA ARG A 495 5.61 -18.50 3.55
C ARG A 495 4.17 -19.04 3.59
N CYS A 496 3.99 -20.36 3.65
CA CYS A 496 2.67 -20.98 3.85
C CYS A 496 2.07 -20.61 5.21
N ASN A 497 2.90 -20.61 6.26
CA ASN A 497 2.48 -20.19 7.59
C ASN A 497 2.10 -18.70 7.63
N ALA A 498 2.83 -17.83 6.92
CA ALA A 498 2.48 -16.42 6.78
C ALA A 498 1.07 -16.25 6.20
N HIS A 499 0.75 -17.01 5.15
CA HIS A 499 -0.59 -16.99 4.53
C HIS A 499 -1.67 -17.46 5.51
N LYS A 500 -1.46 -18.60 6.19
CA LYS A 500 -2.40 -19.13 7.19
C LYS A 500 -2.64 -18.13 8.33
N CYS A 501 -1.58 -17.54 8.89
CA CYS A 501 -1.68 -16.55 9.95
C CYS A 501 -2.46 -15.30 9.49
N LYS A 502 -2.21 -14.82 8.26
CA LYS A 502 -2.97 -13.70 7.67
C LYS A 502 -4.45 -14.01 7.50
N GLU A 503 -4.81 -15.22 7.04
CA GLU A 503 -6.21 -15.64 6.92
C GLU A 503 -6.92 -15.69 8.27
N ILE A 504 -6.29 -16.29 9.29
CA ILE A 504 -6.87 -16.39 10.63
C ILE A 504 -7.02 -14.98 11.24
N LEU A 505 -6.02 -14.11 11.08
CA LEU A 505 -6.08 -12.72 11.52
C LEU A 505 -7.22 -11.96 10.83
N ALA A 506 -7.41 -12.16 9.52
CA ALA A 506 -8.49 -11.54 8.76
C ALA A 506 -9.88 -12.00 9.26
N GLN A 507 -10.02 -13.29 9.57
CA GLN A 507 -11.24 -13.84 10.16
C GLN A 507 -11.53 -13.22 11.54
N ARG A 508 -10.54 -13.18 12.44
CA ARG A 508 -10.69 -12.58 13.78
C ARG A 508 -10.96 -11.07 13.71
N ALA A 509 -10.30 -10.35 12.82
CA ALA A 509 -10.58 -8.93 12.57
C ALA A 509 -11.99 -8.68 12.01
N SER A 510 -12.53 -9.61 11.20
CA SER A 510 -13.93 -9.55 10.74
C SER A 510 -14.92 -9.79 11.88
N GLN A 511 -14.66 -10.78 12.73
CA GLN A 511 -15.46 -11.06 13.92
C GLN A 511 -15.46 -9.85 14.87
N PHE A 512 -14.28 -9.29 15.16
CA PHE A 512 -14.14 -8.10 16.01
C PHE A 512 -14.96 -6.92 15.50
N ARG A 513 -14.87 -6.61 14.19
CA ARG A 513 -15.67 -5.55 13.56
C ARG A 513 -17.18 -5.83 13.65
N THR A 514 -17.59 -7.08 13.54
CA THR A 514 -19.00 -7.47 13.66
C THR A 514 -19.53 -7.25 15.07
N ILE A 515 -18.75 -7.62 16.09
CA ILE A 515 -19.07 -7.39 17.51
C ILE A 515 -19.16 -5.89 17.80
N GLN A 516 -18.19 -5.10 17.33
CA GLN A 516 -18.20 -3.64 17.47
C GLN A 516 -19.45 -3.00 16.84
N LYS A 517 -19.84 -3.40 15.62
CA LYS A 517 -21.06 -2.89 14.97
C LYS A 517 -22.32 -3.20 15.79
N ARG A 518 -22.39 -4.41 16.37
CA ARG A 518 -23.51 -4.82 17.22
C ARG A 518 -23.56 -4.02 18.52
N LEU A 519 -22.41 -3.80 19.17
CA LEU A 519 -22.29 -2.95 20.35
C LEU A 519 -22.69 -1.50 20.06
N LEU A 520 -22.23 -0.91 18.95
CA LEU A 520 -22.62 0.45 18.56
C LEU A 520 -24.13 0.60 18.35
N THR A 521 -24.77 -0.40 17.74
CA THR A 521 -26.23 -0.40 17.54
C THR A 521 -26.96 -0.46 18.89
N ARG A 522 -26.46 -1.25 19.84
CA ARG A 522 -27.00 -1.34 21.20
C ARG A 522 -26.78 -0.06 22.00
N PHE A 523 -25.62 0.59 21.88
CA PHE A 523 -25.32 1.87 22.56
C PHE A 523 -26.10 3.06 21.99
N LYS A 524 -26.55 2.99 20.73
CA LYS A 524 -27.40 4.03 20.13
C LYS A 524 -28.84 3.98 20.64
N ASP A 525 -29.27 2.85 21.19
CA ASP A 525 -30.62 2.68 21.70
C ASP A 525 -30.84 3.51 22.98
N LYS A 526 -31.98 4.20 23.06
CA LYS A 526 -32.31 5.05 24.21
C LYS A 526 -32.71 4.23 25.43
N THR A 527 -33.14 2.98 25.22
CA THR A 527 -33.45 2.04 26.29
C THR A 527 -32.25 1.12 26.55
N PRO A 528 -31.74 1.04 27.80
CA PRO A 528 -30.57 0.22 28.12
C PRO A 528 -30.93 -1.27 27.99
N ALA A 529 -30.51 -1.90 26.89
CA ALA A 529 -30.59 -3.35 26.71
C ALA A 529 -29.34 -4.02 27.30
N PRO A 530 -29.47 -5.19 27.96
CA PRO A 530 -28.31 -5.92 28.48
C PRO A 530 -27.38 -6.32 27.34
N LEU A 531 -26.08 -6.15 27.54
CA LEU A 531 -25.05 -6.39 26.52
C LEU A 531 -24.81 -7.90 26.24
N GLN A 532 -25.43 -8.81 27.01
CA GLN A 532 -25.38 -10.26 26.80
C GLN A 532 -23.96 -10.80 26.56
N HIS A 533 -22.99 -10.39 27.40
CA HIS A 533 -21.58 -10.81 27.34
C HIS A 533 -20.83 -10.43 26.04
N LEU A 534 -21.38 -9.53 25.22
CA LEU A 534 -20.70 -9.03 24.01
C LEU A 534 -19.41 -8.27 24.34
N ASP A 535 -19.32 -7.67 25.52
CA ASP A 535 -18.13 -7.05 26.09
C ASP A 535 -17.03 -8.08 26.37
N THR A 536 -17.36 -9.22 27.00
CA THR A 536 -16.42 -10.32 27.22
C THR A 536 -15.95 -10.93 25.89
N LEU A 537 -16.86 -11.10 24.92
CA LEU A 537 -16.52 -11.61 23.59
C LEU A 537 -15.59 -10.64 22.83
N LEU A 538 -15.82 -9.33 22.97
CA LEU A 538 -14.96 -8.30 22.39
C LEU A 538 -13.54 -8.39 22.95
N GLU A 539 -13.40 -8.48 24.27
CA GLU A 539 -12.12 -8.61 24.96
C GLU A 539 -11.39 -9.91 24.57
N GLY A 540 -12.10 -11.04 24.52
CA GLY A 540 -11.54 -12.32 24.07
C GLY A 540 -11.01 -12.25 22.63
N THR A 541 -11.80 -11.68 21.72
CA THR A 541 -11.41 -11.51 20.31
C THR A 541 -10.22 -10.54 20.18
N TYR A 542 -10.19 -9.48 20.99
CA TYR A 542 -9.08 -8.52 21.03
C TYR A 542 -7.76 -9.19 21.43
N ARG A 543 -7.77 -10.01 22.51
CA ARG A 543 -6.58 -10.77 22.93
C ARG A 543 -6.10 -11.74 21.87
N GLN A 544 -7.02 -12.42 21.19
CA GLN A 544 -6.67 -13.31 20.07
C GLN A 544 -6.01 -12.54 18.92
N ILE A 545 -6.51 -11.34 18.58
CA ILE A 545 -5.89 -10.49 17.56
C ILE A 545 -4.47 -10.08 17.96
N LEU A 546 -4.24 -9.72 19.24
CA LEU A 546 -2.91 -9.38 19.72
C LEU A 546 -1.95 -10.58 19.61
N ALA A 547 -2.34 -11.74 20.13
CA ALA A 547 -1.52 -12.95 20.04
C ALA A 547 -1.21 -13.36 18.59
N LEU A 548 -2.19 -13.26 17.69
CA LEU A 548 -1.98 -13.51 16.26
C LEU A 548 -1.06 -12.46 15.62
N THR A 549 -1.11 -11.21 16.06
CA THR A 549 -0.22 -10.15 15.56
C THR A 549 1.23 -10.43 15.96
N ASP A 550 1.46 -10.88 17.19
CA ASP A 550 2.79 -11.30 17.65
C ASP A 550 3.29 -12.51 16.86
N ALA A 551 2.46 -13.55 16.69
CA ALA A 551 2.79 -14.71 15.87
C ALA A 551 3.10 -14.36 14.40
N VAL A 552 2.36 -13.41 13.81
CA VAL A 552 2.66 -12.89 12.46
C VAL A 552 4.01 -12.20 12.41
N ASN A 553 4.37 -11.40 13.42
CA ASN A 553 5.67 -10.71 13.48
C ASN A 553 6.84 -11.69 13.65
N GLU A 554 6.66 -12.74 14.46
CA GLU A 554 7.63 -13.82 14.63
C GLU A 554 7.81 -14.59 13.31
N ASN A 555 6.72 -15.00 12.67
CA ASN A 555 6.76 -15.68 11.37
C ASN A 555 7.42 -14.80 10.30
N TRP A 556 7.11 -13.50 10.26
CA TRP A 556 7.74 -12.57 9.31
C TRP A 556 9.25 -12.46 9.52
N SER A 557 9.71 -12.41 10.77
CA SER A 557 11.13 -12.38 11.10
C SER A 557 11.84 -13.67 10.68
N ALA A 558 11.20 -14.83 10.90
CA ALA A 558 11.70 -16.14 10.48
C ALA A 558 11.69 -16.31 8.96
N GLU A 559 10.67 -15.83 8.26
CA GLU A 559 10.57 -15.81 6.81
C GLU A 559 11.70 -14.97 6.20
N GLN A 560 11.97 -13.78 6.74
CA GLN A 560 13.07 -12.93 6.28
C GLN A 560 14.44 -13.60 6.47
N MET A 561 14.64 -14.31 7.60
CA MET A 561 15.88 -15.05 7.87
C MET A 561 16.05 -16.22 6.90
N THR A 562 15.00 -17.03 6.70
CA THR A 562 15.03 -18.19 5.81
C THR A 562 15.13 -17.80 4.34
N ALA A 563 14.49 -16.69 3.93
CA ALA A 563 14.64 -16.08 2.60
C ALA A 563 16.10 -15.72 2.31
N ASN A 564 16.79 -15.16 3.31
CA ASN A 564 18.18 -14.79 3.15
C ASN A 564 19.14 -16.00 3.25
N ASN A 565 18.80 -17.04 4.03
CA ASN A 565 19.50 -18.32 4.00
C ASN A 565 19.38 -18.98 2.61
N LEU A 566 18.18 -18.96 2.02
CA LEU A 566 17.94 -19.42 0.65
C LEU A 566 18.69 -18.57 -0.38
N SER A 567 18.76 -17.25 -0.20
CA SER A 567 19.57 -16.34 -1.03
C SER A 567 21.06 -16.73 -1.02
N SER A 568 21.58 -17.02 0.17
CA SER A 568 22.96 -17.46 0.38
C SER A 568 23.21 -18.85 -0.23
N GLY A 569 22.32 -19.81 0.02
CA GLY A 569 22.38 -21.16 -0.56
C GLY A 569 22.28 -21.14 -2.09
N THR A 570 21.43 -20.28 -2.65
CA THR A 570 21.29 -20.10 -4.11
C THR A 570 22.54 -19.48 -4.72
N SER A 571 23.11 -18.46 -4.05
CA SER A 571 24.38 -17.85 -4.47
C SER A 571 25.54 -18.86 -4.44
N LEU A 572 25.56 -19.73 -3.43
CA LEU A 572 26.53 -20.82 -3.32
C LEU A 572 26.35 -21.83 -4.46
N LEU A 573 25.11 -22.26 -4.73
CA LEU A 573 24.83 -23.18 -5.83
C LEU A 573 25.21 -22.58 -7.19
N ASN A 574 24.89 -21.31 -7.45
CA ASN A 574 25.29 -20.61 -8.68
C ASN A 574 26.83 -20.54 -8.82
N LEU A 575 27.54 -20.29 -7.72
CA LEU A 575 29.01 -20.29 -7.71
C LEU A 575 29.57 -21.68 -8.02
N LEU A 576 29.02 -22.73 -7.42
CA LEU A 576 29.43 -24.11 -7.69
C LEU A 576 29.15 -24.51 -9.15
N LEU A 577 27.98 -24.17 -9.70
CA LEU A 577 27.63 -24.41 -11.11
C LEU A 577 28.58 -23.68 -12.06
N ARG A 578 28.94 -22.44 -11.74
CA ARG A 578 29.91 -21.64 -12.50
C ARG A 578 31.29 -22.32 -12.53
N LEU A 579 31.76 -22.82 -11.38
CA LEU A 579 33.06 -23.51 -11.24
C LEU A 579 33.04 -24.92 -11.86
N TRP A 580 31.90 -25.59 -11.88
CA TRP A 580 31.73 -26.93 -12.42
C TRP A 580 31.67 -26.95 -13.96
N ALA A 581 30.86 -26.06 -14.55
CA ALA A 581 30.62 -26.02 -15.99
C ALA A 581 31.57 -25.10 -16.78
N ASP A 582 32.49 -24.40 -16.08
CA ASP A 582 33.41 -23.40 -16.67
C ASP A 582 32.62 -22.39 -17.52
N MET A 583 31.70 -21.68 -16.86
CA MET A 583 30.74 -20.76 -17.50
C MET A 583 31.38 -19.40 -17.82
N THR A 584 30.99 -18.82 -18.96
CA THR A 584 31.35 -17.46 -19.37
C THR A 584 30.59 -16.40 -18.57
N LYS A 585 31.05 -15.14 -18.60
CA LYS A 585 30.37 -14.03 -17.91
C LYS A 585 28.93 -13.80 -18.36
N GLU A 586 28.62 -14.10 -19.63
CA GLU A 586 27.27 -13.95 -20.18
C GLU A 586 26.36 -15.08 -19.69
N GLU A 587 26.84 -16.32 -19.67
CA GLU A 587 26.12 -17.45 -19.09
C GLU A 587 25.83 -17.26 -17.61
N VAL A 588 26.78 -16.71 -16.85
CA VAL A 588 26.59 -16.39 -15.43
C VAL A 588 25.48 -15.36 -15.24
N LYS A 589 25.39 -14.33 -16.10
CA LYS A 589 24.28 -13.36 -16.04
C LYS A 589 22.93 -14.03 -16.29
N VAL A 590 22.86 -14.96 -17.24
CA VAL A 590 21.62 -15.72 -17.51
C VAL A 590 21.29 -16.61 -16.31
N LEU A 591 22.28 -17.31 -15.74
CA LEU A 591 22.12 -18.14 -14.54
C LEU A 591 21.60 -17.32 -13.36
N ASP A 592 22.24 -16.19 -13.05
CA ASP A 592 21.84 -15.31 -11.95
C ASP A 592 20.44 -14.71 -12.16
N SER A 593 20.00 -14.53 -13.41
CA SER A 593 18.62 -14.10 -13.71
C SER A 593 17.58 -15.23 -13.65
N THR A 594 18.02 -16.48 -13.86
CA THR A 594 17.12 -17.64 -13.91
C THR A 594 16.93 -18.25 -12.53
N LEU A 595 18.04 -18.55 -11.87
CA LEU A 595 18.09 -19.01 -10.49
C LEU A 595 18.53 -17.82 -9.61
N SER A 596 17.61 -16.87 -9.47
CA SER A 596 17.85 -15.61 -8.76
C SER A 596 18.25 -15.86 -7.31
N SER A 597 19.40 -15.33 -6.91
CA SER A 597 19.79 -15.30 -5.50
C SER A 597 18.98 -14.27 -4.71
N VAL A 598 18.30 -13.32 -5.34
CA VAL A 598 17.48 -12.33 -4.65
C VAL A 598 16.10 -12.93 -4.37
N VAL A 599 15.80 -13.15 -3.09
CA VAL A 599 14.50 -13.60 -2.58
C VAL A 599 13.75 -12.36 -2.10
N ASN A 600 12.71 -11.94 -2.84
CA ASN A 600 11.96 -10.73 -2.52
C ASN A 600 10.83 -11.03 -1.53
N PRO A 601 10.60 -10.18 -0.50
CA PRO A 601 9.53 -10.33 0.48
C PRO A 601 8.19 -9.78 -0.05
N SER A 602 7.75 -10.30 -1.20
CA SER A 602 6.49 -9.86 -1.83
C SER A 602 5.36 -10.81 -1.48
N ASP A 603 4.21 -10.24 -1.11
CA ASP A 603 3.01 -10.99 -0.71
C ASP A 603 2.32 -11.70 -1.90
N ASP A 604 2.36 -11.10 -3.10
CA ASP A 604 1.62 -11.59 -4.27
C ASP A 604 2.43 -12.61 -5.09
N GLN A 605 3.74 -12.38 -5.22
CA GLN A 605 4.68 -13.20 -5.99
C GLN A 605 5.94 -13.43 -5.17
N GLY A 606 6.33 -14.68 -5.00
CA GLY A 606 7.55 -15.04 -4.30
C GLY A 606 8.60 -15.65 -5.22
N TRP A 607 9.60 -16.24 -4.56
CA TRP A 607 10.78 -16.78 -5.23
C TRP A 607 10.47 -18.08 -5.97
N GLU A 608 9.63 -18.95 -5.39
CA GLU A 608 9.32 -20.26 -5.96
C GLU A 608 8.64 -20.15 -7.33
N GLU A 609 7.63 -19.28 -7.47
CA GLU A 609 6.92 -19.09 -8.74
C GLU A 609 7.84 -18.48 -9.80
N SER A 610 8.64 -17.49 -9.39
CA SER A 610 9.52 -16.73 -10.27
C SER A 610 10.62 -17.62 -10.84
N VAL A 611 11.27 -18.42 -9.99
CA VAL A 611 12.34 -19.35 -10.38
C VAL A 611 11.77 -20.53 -11.16
N ASP A 612 10.63 -21.11 -10.76
CA ASP A 612 9.99 -22.18 -11.53
C ASP A 612 9.66 -21.72 -12.95
N ALA A 613 9.10 -20.51 -13.11
CA ALA A 613 8.78 -19.94 -14.41
C ALA A 613 10.04 -19.67 -15.25
N ALA A 614 11.08 -19.08 -14.66
CA ALA A 614 12.32 -18.77 -15.36
C ALA A 614 13.06 -20.05 -15.82
N ILE A 615 13.20 -21.04 -14.94
CA ILE A 615 13.80 -22.34 -15.27
C ILE A 615 12.96 -23.06 -16.32
N THR A 616 11.63 -23.07 -16.17
CA THR A 616 10.74 -23.69 -17.16
C THR A 616 10.89 -23.05 -18.54
N LEU A 617 10.98 -21.72 -18.61
CA LEU A 617 11.22 -21.00 -19.86
C LEU A 617 12.55 -21.43 -20.49
N LEU A 618 13.63 -21.47 -19.71
CA LEU A 618 14.95 -21.83 -20.21
C LEU A 618 15.04 -23.30 -20.65
N LEU A 619 14.43 -24.21 -19.89
CA LEU A 619 14.32 -25.64 -20.22
C LEU A 619 13.54 -25.89 -21.52
N ARG A 620 12.55 -25.05 -21.83
CA ARG A 620 11.69 -25.18 -23.02
C ARG A 620 12.18 -24.42 -24.24
N THR A 621 13.07 -23.44 -24.08
CA THR A 621 13.61 -22.63 -25.18
C THR A 621 15.02 -23.06 -25.54
N VAL A 622 16.00 -22.77 -24.67
CA VAL A 622 17.43 -22.97 -24.95
C VAL A 622 17.84 -24.42 -24.76
N MET A 623 17.26 -25.13 -23.80
CA MET A 623 17.70 -26.50 -23.44
C MET A 623 16.75 -27.60 -23.94
N ALA A 624 15.75 -27.28 -24.77
CA ALA A 624 14.69 -28.21 -25.16
C ALA A 624 15.22 -29.36 -26.04
N LYS A 625 14.80 -30.59 -25.74
CA LYS A 625 15.19 -31.78 -26.52
C LYS A 625 14.21 -32.09 -27.67
N SER A 626 12.99 -31.55 -27.63
CA SER A 626 11.96 -31.81 -28.65
C SER A 626 11.03 -30.62 -28.89
N GLY A 627 10.60 -30.43 -30.14
CA GLY A 627 9.74 -29.30 -30.54
C GLY A 627 8.33 -29.30 -29.94
N LYS A 628 7.91 -30.36 -29.24
CA LYS A 628 6.61 -30.39 -28.51
C LYS A 628 6.65 -29.62 -27.18
N GLU A 629 7.83 -29.33 -26.64
CA GLU A 629 7.99 -28.58 -25.38
C GLU A 629 7.80 -27.06 -25.57
N LEU A 630 7.89 -26.57 -26.82
CA LEU A 630 7.77 -25.14 -27.18
C LEU A 630 6.33 -24.61 -27.17
N SER A 631 5.31 -25.49 -27.16
CA SER A 631 3.91 -25.11 -27.45
C SER A 631 2.99 -24.96 -26.23
N VAL A 632 3.54 -24.91 -25.00
CA VAL A 632 2.74 -24.79 -23.77
C VAL A 632 2.81 -23.35 -23.26
N ASN A 633 1.65 -22.67 -23.24
CA ASN A 633 1.51 -21.31 -22.70
C ASN A 633 2.05 -21.23 -21.26
N PRO A 634 2.68 -20.10 -20.87
CA PRO A 634 3.11 -19.90 -19.49
C PRO A 634 1.89 -19.96 -18.55
N SER A 635 2.00 -20.75 -17.49
CA SER A 635 0.99 -20.79 -16.42
C SER A 635 0.99 -19.45 -15.67
N PRO A 636 -0.15 -19.03 -15.10
CA PRO A 636 -0.17 -17.86 -14.22
C PRO A 636 0.79 -18.07 -13.04
N LEU A 637 1.42 -16.98 -12.60
CA LEU A 637 2.31 -16.97 -11.44
C LEU A 637 1.44 -16.97 -10.17
N THR A 638 1.15 -18.16 -9.66
CA THR A 638 0.40 -18.37 -8.41
C THR A 638 1.24 -19.24 -7.48
N GLN A 639 1.06 -19.04 -6.16
CA GLN A 639 1.73 -19.86 -5.16
C GLN A 639 1.52 -21.35 -5.44
N PRO A 640 2.60 -22.15 -5.51
CA PRO A 640 2.48 -23.58 -5.74
C PRO A 640 1.86 -24.24 -4.50
N GLU A 641 1.27 -25.43 -4.67
CA GLU A 641 0.79 -26.24 -3.54
C GLU A 641 1.94 -26.97 -2.82
N ASP A 642 2.99 -27.31 -3.56
CA ASP A 642 4.19 -27.98 -3.05
C ASP A 642 5.49 -27.54 -3.75
N THR A 643 6.62 -27.85 -3.13
CA THR A 643 7.96 -27.60 -3.70
C THR A 643 8.44 -28.71 -4.62
N SER A 644 7.69 -29.80 -4.80
CA SER A 644 8.12 -30.98 -5.56
C SER A 644 8.42 -30.64 -7.02
N LYS A 645 7.60 -29.76 -7.62
CA LYS A 645 7.74 -29.36 -9.03
C LYS A 645 9.01 -28.54 -9.26
N ILE A 646 9.23 -27.50 -8.46
CA ILE A 646 10.42 -26.64 -8.57
C ILE A 646 11.71 -27.43 -8.31
N LYS A 647 11.74 -28.29 -7.29
CA LYS A 647 12.89 -29.17 -7.00
C LYS A 647 13.24 -30.07 -8.19
N LYS A 648 12.23 -30.67 -8.84
CA LYS A 648 12.42 -31.47 -10.07
C LYS A 648 12.98 -30.64 -11.22
N HIS A 649 12.47 -29.42 -11.43
CA HIS A 649 12.95 -28.54 -12.49
C HIS A 649 14.38 -28.06 -12.25
N ILE A 650 14.75 -27.70 -11.01
CA ILE A 650 16.12 -27.35 -10.64
C ILE A 650 17.06 -28.54 -10.84
N ALA A 651 16.67 -29.74 -10.38
CA ALA A 651 17.48 -30.95 -10.58
C ALA A 651 17.68 -31.26 -12.08
N LEU A 652 16.62 -31.14 -12.89
CA LEU A 652 16.69 -31.33 -14.34
C LEU A 652 17.57 -30.27 -15.02
N PHE A 653 17.50 -29.02 -14.57
CA PHE A 653 18.35 -27.94 -15.05
C PHE A 653 19.83 -28.22 -14.79
N CYS A 654 20.18 -28.60 -13.55
CA CYS A 654 21.53 -28.99 -13.16
C CYS A 654 22.04 -30.21 -13.95
N ASP A 655 21.20 -31.23 -14.16
CA ASP A 655 21.53 -32.41 -14.97
C ASP A 655 21.81 -32.05 -16.44
N ARG A 656 21.00 -31.16 -17.05
CA ARG A 656 21.23 -30.71 -18.43
C ARG A 656 22.50 -29.87 -18.58
N ILE A 657 22.85 -29.04 -17.59
CA ILE A 657 24.15 -28.35 -17.55
C ILE A 657 25.29 -29.37 -17.45
N GLY A 658 25.15 -30.40 -16.63
CA GLY A 658 26.16 -31.47 -16.50
C GLY A 658 26.42 -32.24 -17.79
N LYS A 659 25.38 -32.41 -18.60
CA LYS A 659 25.46 -33.00 -19.93
C LYS A 659 26.10 -32.09 -20.99
N GLY A 660 26.51 -30.87 -20.62
CA GLY A 660 27.26 -29.95 -21.47
C GLY A 660 26.41 -28.88 -22.16
N THR A 661 25.11 -28.79 -21.88
CA THR A 661 24.21 -27.79 -22.48
C THR A 661 24.58 -26.38 -22.01
N ARG A 662 24.71 -25.45 -22.95
CA ARG A 662 25.07 -24.04 -22.68
C ARG A 662 23.83 -23.15 -22.54
N LEU A 663 23.94 -22.05 -21.81
CA LEU A 663 22.80 -21.17 -21.47
C LEU A 663 22.53 -20.05 -22.49
N VAL A 664 23.41 -19.89 -23.48
CA VAL A 664 23.33 -18.85 -24.52
C VAL A 664 23.40 -19.51 -25.88
N ASP A 665 22.51 -19.09 -26.78
CA ASP A 665 22.39 -19.64 -28.13
C ASP A 665 23.63 -19.31 -28.99
N GLY A 666 24.20 -20.30 -29.69
CA GLY A 666 25.36 -20.12 -30.59
C GLY A 666 26.76 -20.48 -30.05
N LEU A 667 26.90 -20.93 -28.79
CA LEU A 667 28.16 -21.49 -28.27
C LEU A 667 28.21 -23.01 -28.47
N LYS A 668 29.27 -23.55 -29.08
CA LYS A 668 29.44 -25.00 -29.29
C LYS A 668 29.48 -25.76 -27.95
N ASP A 669 28.72 -26.84 -27.85
CA ASP A 669 28.76 -27.77 -26.71
C ASP A 669 30.20 -28.28 -26.47
N LYS A 670 30.67 -28.27 -25.21
CA LYS A 670 31.91 -28.95 -24.83
C LYS A 670 31.60 -30.45 -24.63
N LYS A 671 32.53 -31.33 -25.01
CA LYS A 671 32.40 -32.80 -24.85
C LYS A 671 32.05 -33.17 -23.40
N GLU A 672 31.16 -34.16 -23.26
CA GLU A 672 30.69 -34.75 -21.99
C GLU A 672 31.82 -34.94 -20.97
N LYS A 673 31.62 -34.44 -19.74
CA LYS A 673 32.29 -34.99 -18.56
C LYS A 673 31.37 -36.05 -17.97
N THR A 674 31.73 -37.33 -18.08
CA THR A 674 30.97 -38.44 -17.49
C THR A 674 31.09 -38.40 -15.97
N VAL A 675 30.00 -38.12 -15.25
CA VAL A 675 29.93 -38.26 -13.78
C VAL A 675 28.59 -38.89 -13.38
N HIS A 676 28.67 -39.96 -12.60
CA HIS A 676 27.52 -40.68 -12.04
C HIS A 676 26.78 -39.81 -11.00
N ILE A 677 25.51 -39.51 -11.25
CA ILE A 677 24.56 -39.04 -10.23
C ILE A 677 24.08 -40.28 -9.47
N THR A 678 24.61 -40.51 -8.27
CA THR A 678 24.13 -41.60 -7.41
C THR A 678 22.91 -41.10 -6.64
N THR A 679 21.71 -41.46 -7.10
CA THR A 679 20.50 -41.38 -6.26
C THR A 679 20.55 -42.50 -5.23
N SER A 680 20.73 -42.17 -3.96
CA SER A 680 20.56 -43.07 -2.83
C SER A 680 19.10 -43.55 -2.79
N LYS A 681 18.87 -44.83 -3.08
CA LYS A 681 17.61 -45.50 -2.76
C LYS A 681 17.63 -45.86 -1.28
N THR A 682 16.66 -45.34 -0.54
CA THR A 682 16.33 -45.77 0.83
C THR A 682 15.84 -47.22 0.79
N THR A 683 16.67 -48.15 1.23
CA THR A 683 16.26 -49.51 1.61
C THR A 683 15.68 -49.47 3.02
N VAL A 684 14.37 -49.72 3.12
CA VAL A 684 13.71 -50.10 4.37
C VAL A 684 14.03 -51.57 4.61
N GLU A 685 14.85 -51.87 5.61
CA GLU A 685 14.96 -53.21 6.18
C GLU A 685 13.77 -53.44 7.10
N THR A 686 12.79 -54.21 6.62
CA THR A 686 11.82 -54.89 7.49
C THR A 686 12.27 -56.33 7.64
N SER A 687 12.64 -56.66 8.87
CA SER A 687 12.93 -58.00 9.35
C SER A 687 11.66 -58.86 9.35
N GLU A 688 11.55 -59.82 8.42
CA GLU A 688 10.67 -60.97 8.59
C GLU A 688 11.39 -62.27 8.19
N SER A 689 10.98 -63.31 8.89
CA SER A 689 11.59 -64.62 9.11
C SER A 689 11.77 -65.51 7.88
N MET A 690 12.77 -66.39 8.01
CA MET A 690 13.07 -67.57 7.19
C MET A 690 11.84 -68.29 6.59
N ILE A 691 11.96 -68.75 5.34
CA ILE A 691 11.82 -70.17 4.92
C ILE A 691 12.10 -70.32 3.39
N SER A 692 13.08 -71.17 3.10
CA SER A 692 13.34 -72.05 1.93
C SER A 692 13.20 -71.62 0.45
N MET A 693 14.33 -71.80 -0.24
CA MET A 693 14.55 -72.60 -1.47
C MET A 693 14.06 -72.14 -2.86
N GLU A 694 15.08 -72.07 -3.73
CA GLU A 694 15.16 -72.59 -5.10
C GLU A 694 14.66 -71.77 -6.30
N GLN A 695 15.68 -71.37 -7.08
CA GLN A 695 15.88 -71.62 -8.52
C GLN A 695 15.12 -70.83 -9.60
N SER A 696 15.99 -70.26 -10.46
CA SER A 696 16.00 -70.30 -11.93
C SER A 696 15.10 -69.36 -12.73
N ASP A 697 15.79 -68.43 -13.38
CA ASP A 697 15.88 -68.22 -14.84
C ASP A 697 14.64 -68.00 -15.71
N GLY A 698 14.83 -67.05 -16.63
CA GLY A 698 14.17 -66.98 -17.94
C GLY A 698 13.17 -65.82 -18.02
N ALA A 699 13.50 -64.67 -18.62
CA ALA A 699 13.58 -64.49 -20.08
C ALA A 699 12.25 -64.91 -20.74
N ASP A 700 11.55 -64.12 -21.54
CA ASP A 700 11.83 -62.89 -22.23
C ASP A 700 10.52 -62.54 -22.98
N ILE A 701 10.53 -61.44 -23.75
CA ILE A 701 9.79 -61.33 -25.03
C ILE A 701 8.31 -60.86 -25.04
N LEU A 702 8.20 -59.62 -25.55
CA LEU A 702 7.26 -59.12 -26.57
C LEU A 702 5.76 -58.95 -26.23
N ASN A 703 5.42 -57.69 -25.89
CA ASN A 703 4.59 -56.76 -26.70
C ASN A 703 4.03 -57.31 -28.05
N PRO A 704 2.93 -56.75 -28.65
CA PRO A 704 2.29 -55.48 -28.32
C PRO A 704 0.75 -55.41 -28.61
N LYS A 705 0.24 -54.17 -28.52
CA LYS A 705 -0.65 -53.51 -29.50
C LYS A 705 -2.18 -53.57 -29.30
N TYR A 706 -2.70 -52.34 -29.27
CA TYR A 706 -3.85 -51.81 -30.01
C TYR A 706 -5.16 -51.44 -29.25
N LYS A 707 -5.29 -50.12 -29.09
CA LYS A 707 -6.37 -49.22 -29.55
C LYS A 707 -7.79 -49.34 -28.95
N PHE A 708 -8.13 -48.25 -28.24
CA PHE A 708 -9.20 -47.26 -28.54
C PHE A 708 -10.67 -47.68 -28.64
N GLY A 709 -11.49 -46.99 -27.84
CA GLY A 709 -12.94 -46.79 -28.02
C GLY A 709 -13.60 -46.56 -26.65
N ARG A 710 -13.69 -45.35 -26.10
CA ARG A 710 -14.63 -44.23 -26.36
C ARG A 710 -16.11 -44.55 -26.07
N LYS A 711 -16.68 -43.69 -25.21
CA LYS A 711 -18.11 -43.35 -24.96
C LYS A 711 -18.81 -44.20 -23.88
N VAL A 712 -19.74 -43.71 -23.07
CA VAL A 712 -20.38 -42.41 -22.75
C VAL A 712 -21.29 -42.67 -21.54
N ASN A 713 -21.48 -41.66 -20.67
CA ASN A 713 -22.59 -41.38 -19.74
C ASN A 713 -23.40 -42.52 -19.07
N LYS A 714 -23.60 -42.39 -17.77
CA LYS A 714 -24.82 -41.80 -17.15
C LYS A 714 -24.73 -41.90 -15.63
N GLY A 715 -25.07 -40.81 -14.95
CA GLY A 715 -25.20 -40.79 -13.49
C GLY A 715 -26.42 -41.54 -12.99
N LYS A 716 -26.41 -41.83 -11.69
CA LYS A 716 -27.61 -41.93 -10.85
C LYS A 716 -27.22 -41.86 -9.37
N VAL A 717 -27.92 -40.96 -8.68
CA VAL A 717 -28.07 -40.78 -7.24
C VAL A 717 -28.66 -42.04 -6.60
N PHE A 718 -28.20 -42.41 -5.41
CA PHE A 718 -28.88 -43.09 -4.28
C PHE A 718 -27.81 -43.18 -3.17
N GLY A 719 -27.97 -42.65 -1.96
CA GLY A 719 -28.99 -42.99 -0.97
C GLY A 719 -28.26 -43.59 0.23
N LEU A 720 -28.11 -42.82 1.31
CA LEU A 720 -27.52 -43.25 2.59
C LEU A 720 -28.42 -44.28 3.30
N PRO A 721 -27.82 -45.15 4.12
CA PRO A 721 -28.45 -45.63 5.34
C PRO A 721 -27.65 -45.20 6.59
N GLN A 722 -28.37 -44.70 7.60
CA GLN A 722 -27.93 -44.61 8.99
C GLN A 722 -27.92 -46.00 9.64
N GLN A 723 -26.93 -46.28 10.49
CA GLN A 723 -27.12 -47.09 11.68
C GLN A 723 -26.01 -46.84 12.72
N ASP A 724 -26.47 -46.81 13.96
CA ASP A 724 -25.83 -46.49 15.24
C ASP A 724 -24.62 -47.38 15.62
N ILE A 725 -23.77 -46.88 16.55
CA ILE A 725 -23.40 -47.52 17.85
C ILE A 725 -21.97 -47.16 18.35
N GLN A 726 -21.94 -46.67 19.60
CA GLN A 726 -20.95 -46.76 20.70
C GLN A 726 -19.60 -46.04 20.69
N GLU A 727 -19.50 -45.12 21.65
CA GLU A 727 -18.31 -44.75 22.42
C GLU A 727 -17.61 -45.97 23.03
N ASP A 728 -16.27 -46.00 22.97
CA ASP A 728 -15.47 -46.68 23.99
C ASP A 728 -14.13 -45.97 24.19
N ASP A 729 -13.78 -45.88 25.47
CA ASP A 729 -12.79 -45.06 26.14
C ASP A 729 -11.46 -45.83 26.26
N ALA A 730 -10.34 -45.26 25.80
CA ALA A 730 -9.01 -45.83 26.05
C ALA A 730 -7.85 -44.83 25.82
N LEU A 731 -7.78 -43.75 26.63
CA LEU A 731 -6.55 -42.98 26.80
C LEU A 731 -6.08 -43.03 28.26
N SER A 732 -5.46 -44.14 28.64
CA SER A 732 -4.58 -44.15 29.80
C SER A 732 -3.61 -45.33 29.72
N SER A 733 -2.44 -45.13 29.10
CA SER A 733 -1.21 -45.77 29.56
C SER A 733 0.01 -45.34 28.73
N ILE A 734 1.03 -44.91 29.48
CA ILE A 734 2.47 -44.82 29.18
C ILE A 734 2.98 -43.37 29.30
N LEU A 735 2.88 -42.87 30.53
CA LEU A 735 3.86 -41.94 31.11
C LEU A 735 4.73 -42.75 32.07
N GLN A 736 5.98 -42.96 31.70
CA GLN A 736 7.19 -42.89 32.53
C GLN A 736 8.33 -43.65 31.84
N VAL A 737 9.46 -42.98 31.63
CA VAL A 737 10.75 -43.31 32.27
C VAL A 737 11.88 -42.43 31.69
N SER A 738 12.59 -41.78 32.63
CA SER A 738 13.98 -41.29 32.59
C SER A 738 14.39 -40.02 31.83
N LEU A 739 14.51 -38.95 32.62
CA LEU A 739 15.53 -37.90 32.50
C LEU A 739 16.94 -38.50 32.61
N HIS A 740 17.88 -38.11 31.74
CA HIS A 740 19.28 -37.73 32.03
C HIS A 740 20.00 -37.29 30.73
N GLY A 741 20.35 -36.00 30.64
CA GLY A 741 21.59 -35.50 30.02
C GLY A 741 21.66 -35.24 28.51
N ARG A 742 21.93 -33.95 28.20
CA ARG A 742 22.56 -33.35 26.99
C ARG A 742 21.65 -32.83 25.87
N GLY A 743 21.77 -31.50 25.68
CA GLY A 743 21.78 -30.80 24.40
C GLY A 743 20.42 -30.60 23.76
N GLU A 744 19.85 -29.40 23.92
CA GLU A 744 18.67 -28.95 23.19
C GLU A 744 18.85 -29.09 21.67
N PRO A 745 17.83 -29.58 20.96
CA PRO A 745 17.49 -29.10 19.64
C PRO A 745 16.10 -28.45 19.59
N SER A 746 15.99 -27.47 18.69
CA SER A 746 14.79 -26.92 18.01
C SER A 746 13.77 -26.05 18.78
N GLN A 747 13.95 -24.72 18.69
CA GLN A 747 12.89 -23.70 18.85
C GLN A 747 11.87 -23.68 17.69
N ASP A 748 12.17 -24.36 16.57
CA ASP A 748 11.32 -24.38 15.37
C ASP A 748 10.07 -25.26 15.49
N LEU A 749 10.10 -26.28 16.35
CA LEU A 749 8.94 -27.15 16.64
C LEU A 749 8.01 -26.54 17.68
N GLU A 750 8.56 -25.79 18.64
CA GLU A 750 7.76 -25.09 19.67
C GLU A 750 6.90 -23.97 19.08
N SER A 751 7.39 -23.25 18.07
CA SER A 751 6.63 -22.18 17.39
C SER A 751 5.48 -22.71 16.53
N GLN A 752 5.64 -23.87 15.87
CA GLN A 752 4.53 -24.55 15.19
C GLN A 752 3.45 -25.03 16.18
N HIS A 753 3.86 -25.67 17.27
CA HIS A 753 2.92 -26.08 18.32
C HIS A 753 2.30 -24.91 19.06
N HIS A 754 2.97 -23.76 19.17
CA HIS A 754 2.39 -22.58 19.80
C HIS A 754 1.22 -22.00 18.96
N ILE A 755 1.33 -21.98 17.63
CA ILE A 755 0.25 -21.54 16.75
C ILE A 755 -0.92 -22.54 16.77
N GLU A 756 -0.64 -23.84 16.79
CA GLU A 756 -1.68 -24.88 16.96
C GLU A 756 -2.37 -24.78 18.33
N SER A 757 -1.63 -24.47 19.39
CA SER A 757 -2.19 -24.29 20.75
C SER A 757 -3.08 -23.05 20.91
N LEU A 758 -2.98 -22.09 19.98
CA LEU A 758 -3.85 -20.90 19.92
C LEU A 758 -5.18 -21.17 19.19
N VAL A 759 -5.37 -22.37 18.66
CA VAL A 759 -6.60 -22.83 18.00
C VAL A 759 -7.15 -24.03 18.78
N PRO A 760 -8.12 -23.85 19.69
CA PRO A 760 -8.89 -25.00 20.16
C PRO A 760 -9.68 -25.58 18.98
N ASP A 761 -9.64 -26.91 18.84
CA ASP A 761 -10.25 -27.69 17.77
C ASP A 761 -11.65 -27.17 17.39
N LEU A 762 -11.77 -26.80 16.11
CA LEU A 762 -13.01 -26.35 15.46
C LEU A 762 -14.11 -27.42 15.40
N ASP A 763 -13.81 -28.68 15.76
CA ASP A 763 -14.75 -29.79 15.74
C ASP A 763 -15.52 -30.00 17.06
N SER A 764 -15.14 -29.29 18.15
CA SER A 764 -15.80 -29.45 19.46
C SER A 764 -16.96 -28.50 19.74
N MET A 765 -17.28 -27.58 18.82
CA MET A 765 -18.30 -26.53 19.02
C MET A 765 -19.46 -26.57 18.01
N SER A 766 -19.48 -27.53 17.09
CA SER A 766 -20.55 -27.65 16.08
C SER A 766 -21.79 -28.42 16.55
N ASP A 767 -21.69 -29.23 17.60
CA ASP A 767 -22.75 -30.21 17.92
C ASP A 767 -23.75 -29.75 18.99
N GLU A 768 -23.49 -28.68 19.75
CA GLU A 768 -24.41 -28.24 20.82
C GLU A 768 -25.25 -26.99 20.52
N SER A 769 -25.10 -26.33 19.37
CA SER A 769 -25.79 -25.05 19.11
C SER A 769 -26.80 -25.04 17.95
N THR A 770 -27.00 -26.17 17.26
CA THR A 770 -27.82 -26.21 16.04
C THR A 770 -29.31 -26.54 16.31
N THR A 771 -29.69 -26.90 17.53
CA THR A 771 -31.06 -27.42 17.81
C THR A 771 -32.09 -26.36 18.23
N TYR A 772 -31.73 -25.06 18.34
CA TYR A 772 -32.63 -24.02 18.87
C TYR A 772 -33.01 -22.88 17.91
N PHE A 773 -32.63 -22.92 16.62
CA PHE A 773 -32.76 -21.75 15.74
C PHE A 773 -33.67 -21.91 14.50
N LEU A 774 -34.63 -22.85 14.50
CA LEU A 774 -35.51 -23.07 13.33
C LEU A 774 -37.01 -22.81 13.52
N ASP A 775 -37.49 -22.31 14.67
CA ASP A 775 -38.95 -22.25 14.91
C ASP A 775 -39.60 -20.86 15.08
N GLU A 776 -38.88 -19.75 14.81
CA GLU A 776 -39.49 -18.41 14.82
C GLU A 776 -39.31 -17.69 13.48
N SER A 777 -39.98 -18.22 12.45
CA SER A 777 -40.24 -17.47 11.22
C SER A 777 -41.60 -17.82 10.60
N GLN A 778 -42.65 -17.90 11.42
CA GLN A 778 -44.03 -17.70 11.00
C GLN A 778 -44.88 -17.10 12.14
N GLN A 779 -44.93 -15.77 12.21
CA GLN A 779 -46.13 -14.98 12.54
C GLN A 779 -45.92 -13.49 12.27
#